data_AF-A0A973F953-F1
#
_entry.id   AF-A0A973F953-F1
#
_cell.length_a   1.000
_cell.length_b   1.000
_cell.length_c   1.000
_cell.angle_alpha   90.00
_cell.angle_beta   90.00
_cell.angle_gamma   90.00
#
_symmetry.space_group_name_H-M   'P 1'
#
loop_
_entity.id
_entity.type
_entity.pdbx_description
1 polymer ?
#
loop_
_entity_poly.entity_id
_entity_poly.type
_entity_poly.pdbx_seq_one_letter_code
_entity_poly.pdbx_strand_id
1 'polypeptide(L)'
;LPICDEILGKINAPYVVSQPLFIQDFNSWKSQGVVPLQSAMTYSLPEMDGAVCPVVLGAIRDGRLQTVPDRLERLSGIAKKFSDLRHLPNRDKKIALVVYDYPPGMGKKASAALLDVPKSIYNILLSLRAEGYSTGELPESPEALLAMLDNATDFEIQAHEQECFSLTREQYNSITSVRERERIEARWGGFPGEVAPVKPDNCFIGGITLGNIFIGVQPRLGIQGDPMRLLFDKENTPHHQYIGFYRWISRIFNASAMVHVGMHGTVEWMPGLQLGVTGDCWSDALLGEVPHFYIYPVNNPSEANIAKRRGYATMISHNIPPLARAGLYKELPAFKEMLNDYRERGLEKIVDIETEEVIINKAQQLNLTDDCPRIEGETFQNYISRLYTYLMELEGRLISNSLHVFGETPKLDTQVTTITEYLKVRGNEKSLPSIIMQATGNSASYGDYAALATRARKGEPKAMKAREEIDEHTRVFIEGTIFGNNNPAALFNQIAGGTKPSQEMTEAINAALQDGLALKHALQDNRQEMQSFLRALKGEYIPSGAGGDLVRDGAGILPTGRNIHAIDPWRIPSELAFKRGKQIADTIIRRHLEENNGQYPETIAQVLWGLDTIKSKGEAVAVIISLVGAEPAYDAQGKISHYGLIPLEKLGRPRIDVLIQISSIFRDTFGVLVDHLDKLVKDAAKAIEPHEMNHIRKHVDAAIAEGRDFESATSRLFTQAPGAYGSQVEELVEDSAWESEEDLDNMFIKRTGFAYGGNRYGDQQTDILKGLLSTVDRVVQQVDSAEFGISDIDRYFSSSGALQLSARRRNPKGDNVKLNYVETFTADVKVDDADKALKVEFRSKLLNPKWFETMLEQGHSGATEISNRFTYMLGWDAVTKGVDDWVYKEAAETYAMDPKMRERLMKVNPKAFKNIVGRMLEASGRGMWNADPDMIEKLQEIYSDLEDRLEGIEL
;
A
#
# COMPACT_ATOMS: atom_id res chain seq x y z
N LEU A 1 -12.02 23.15 -8.13
CA LEU A 1 -11.27 22.22 -8.99
C LEU A 1 -11.57 22.41 -10.47
N PRO A 2 -12.82 22.30 -10.99
CA PRO A 2 -13.06 22.38 -12.45
C PRO A 2 -12.58 23.69 -13.09
N ILE A 3 -12.67 24.82 -12.38
CA ILE A 3 -12.22 26.13 -12.87
C ILE A 3 -10.69 26.22 -12.95
N CYS A 4 -9.95 25.66 -11.99
CA CYS A 4 -8.48 25.65 -12.01
C CYS A 4 -7.97 24.82 -13.20
N ASP A 5 -8.46 23.58 -13.34
CA ASP A 5 -8.08 22.72 -14.46
C ASP A 5 -8.46 23.32 -15.82
N GLU A 6 -9.60 24.01 -15.92
CA GLU A 6 -9.99 24.69 -17.16
C GLU A 6 -9.03 25.83 -17.52
N ILE A 7 -8.67 26.66 -16.54
CA ILE A 7 -7.74 27.78 -16.74
C ILE A 7 -6.33 27.25 -17.05
N LEU A 8 -5.80 26.37 -16.21
CA LEU A 8 -4.46 25.81 -16.36
C LEU A 8 -4.34 24.94 -17.61
N GLY A 9 -5.40 24.20 -17.97
CA GLY A 9 -5.49 23.45 -19.22
C GLY A 9 -5.42 24.34 -20.45
N LYS A 10 -6.01 25.55 -20.43
CA LYS A 10 -5.89 26.53 -21.53
C LYS A 10 -4.51 27.16 -21.61
N ILE A 11 -3.87 27.45 -20.48
CA ILE A 11 -2.48 27.93 -20.42
C ILE A 11 -1.53 26.83 -20.94
N ASN A 12 -1.86 25.57 -20.64
CA ASN A 12 -1.15 24.36 -21.04
C ASN A 12 0.36 24.43 -20.79
N ALA A 13 0.76 24.87 -19.59
CA ALA A 13 2.15 24.96 -19.16
C ALA A 13 2.30 24.40 -17.72
N PRO A 14 3.51 23.97 -17.32
CA PRO A 14 3.76 23.52 -15.95
C PRO A 14 3.39 24.62 -14.94
N TYR A 15 2.54 24.26 -13.97
CA TYR A 15 2.09 25.17 -12.93
C TYR A 15 2.90 24.93 -11.66
N VAL A 16 3.64 25.94 -11.19
CA VAL A 16 4.53 25.83 -10.03
C VAL A 16 4.09 26.78 -8.94
N VAL A 17 3.97 26.28 -7.71
CA VAL A 17 3.78 27.08 -6.50
C VAL A 17 5.02 26.91 -5.62
N SER A 18 5.75 28.00 -5.40
CA SER A 18 7.00 28.01 -4.64
C SER A 18 7.10 29.31 -3.86
N GLN A 19 7.34 29.21 -2.55
CA GLN A 19 7.28 30.35 -1.64
C GLN A 19 8.27 30.19 -0.47
N PRO A 20 8.69 31.29 0.17
CA PRO A 20 9.32 31.22 1.49
C PRO A 20 8.31 30.80 2.57
N LEU A 21 8.79 30.22 3.66
CA LEU A 21 7.99 29.83 4.82
C LEU A 21 7.64 31.06 5.67
N PHE A 22 6.35 31.35 5.80
CA PHE A 22 5.87 32.64 6.34
C PHE A 22 5.77 32.72 7.86
N ILE A 23 5.80 31.58 8.56
CA ILE A 23 5.65 31.52 10.02
C ILE A 23 6.77 30.72 10.69
N GLN A 24 7.72 30.22 9.91
CA GLN A 24 8.78 29.34 10.38
C GLN A 24 10.13 30.02 10.24
N ASP A 25 10.99 29.88 11.25
CA ASP A 25 12.35 30.39 11.21
C ASP A 25 13.29 29.48 10.40
N PHE A 26 14.39 30.07 9.92
CA PHE A 26 15.36 29.38 9.08
C PHE A 26 16.02 28.17 9.75
N ASN A 27 16.29 28.24 11.06
CA ASN A 27 16.97 27.14 11.77
C ASN A 27 16.01 25.98 12.04
N SER A 28 14.75 26.28 12.39
CA SER A 28 13.68 25.28 12.46
C SER A 28 13.51 24.59 11.12
N TRP A 29 13.43 25.33 10.00
CA TRP A 29 13.34 24.70 8.68
C TRP A 29 14.52 23.77 8.38
N LYS A 30 15.76 24.22 8.65
CA LYS A 30 16.97 23.43 8.40
C LYS A 30 17.12 22.19 9.29
N SER A 31 16.45 22.14 10.44
CA SER A 31 16.55 21.02 11.39
C SER A 31 15.33 20.10 11.36
N GLN A 32 14.15 20.66 11.10
CA GLN A 32 12.84 20.01 11.23
C GLN A 32 12.05 19.97 9.93
N GLY A 33 12.57 20.47 8.80
CA GLY A 33 11.78 20.58 7.56
C GLY A 33 10.59 21.52 7.71
N VAL A 34 9.60 21.43 6.81
CA VAL A 34 8.41 22.30 6.86
C VAL A 34 7.44 21.86 7.96
N VAL A 35 7.07 22.78 8.85
CA VAL A 35 6.12 22.51 9.97
C VAL A 35 4.68 22.27 9.49
N PRO A 36 3.84 21.56 10.28
CA PRO A 36 2.49 21.13 9.88
C PRO A 36 1.61 22.19 9.21
N LEU A 37 1.47 23.37 9.82
CA LEU A 37 0.60 24.42 9.30
C LEU A 37 1.09 24.98 7.94
N GLN A 38 2.41 25.13 7.77
CA GLN A 38 2.99 25.57 6.48
C GLN A 38 2.95 24.46 5.43
N SER A 39 3.02 23.19 5.83
CA SER A 39 2.97 22.05 4.92
C SER A 39 1.66 22.01 4.13
N ALA A 40 0.53 22.21 4.80
CA ALA A 40 -0.77 22.21 4.13
C ALA A 40 -0.93 23.36 3.10
N MET A 41 -0.35 24.54 3.38
CA MET A 41 -0.37 25.69 2.47
C MET A 41 0.64 25.57 1.32
N THR A 42 1.77 24.91 1.56
CA THR A 42 2.87 24.81 0.59
C THR A 42 2.70 23.60 -0.35
N TYR A 43 2.09 22.52 0.15
CA TYR A 43 1.97 21.25 -0.57
C TYR A 43 0.52 20.86 -0.78
N SER A 44 -0.21 20.51 0.29
CA SER A 44 -1.49 19.81 0.14
C SER A 44 -2.53 20.58 -0.69
N LEU A 45 -2.69 21.90 -0.48
CA LEU A 45 -3.63 22.70 -1.28
C LEU A 45 -3.13 22.93 -2.72
N PRO A 46 -1.88 23.39 -2.97
CA PRO A 46 -1.38 23.54 -4.34
C PRO A 46 -1.36 22.23 -5.15
N GLU A 47 -1.10 21.09 -4.53
CA GLU A 47 -1.14 19.78 -5.18
C GLU A 47 -2.52 19.47 -5.76
N MET A 48 -3.60 19.90 -5.08
CA MET A 48 -4.98 19.76 -5.59
C MET A 48 -5.25 20.62 -6.82
N ASP A 49 -4.56 21.76 -6.97
CA ASP A 49 -4.60 22.58 -8.19
C ASP A 49 -3.70 22.03 -9.32
N GLY A 50 -2.98 20.92 -9.08
CA GLY A 50 -2.05 20.33 -10.03
C GLY A 50 -0.67 21.00 -10.04
N ALA A 51 -0.30 21.71 -8.97
CA ALA A 51 1.03 22.31 -8.86
C ALA A 51 2.13 21.24 -8.84
N VAL A 52 3.28 21.56 -9.44
CA VAL A 52 4.46 20.71 -9.52
C VAL A 52 5.69 21.42 -8.96
N CYS A 53 6.74 20.66 -8.66
CA CYS A 53 8.05 21.15 -8.22
C CYS A 53 7.98 22.17 -7.07
N PRO A 54 7.45 21.80 -5.88
CA PRO A 54 7.24 22.74 -4.78
C PRO A 54 8.55 23.07 -4.04
N VAL A 55 9.38 23.94 -4.64
CA VAL A 55 10.65 24.38 -4.05
C VAL A 55 10.39 25.42 -2.96
N VAL A 56 10.83 25.15 -1.74
CA VAL A 56 10.81 26.14 -0.65
C VAL A 56 11.92 27.16 -0.88
N LEU A 57 11.54 28.43 -0.99
CA LEU A 57 12.45 29.50 -1.43
C LEU A 57 13.22 30.15 -0.28
N GLY A 58 12.79 29.96 0.96
CA GLY A 58 13.33 30.67 2.12
C GLY A 58 12.49 30.52 3.37
N ALA A 59 12.84 31.27 4.42
CA ALA A 59 12.17 31.26 5.71
C ALA A 59 12.41 32.59 6.46
N ILE A 60 11.86 32.73 7.67
CA ILE A 60 12.11 33.91 8.51
C ILE A 60 13.54 33.86 9.07
N ARG A 61 14.29 34.95 8.89
CA ARG A 61 15.60 35.18 9.49
C ARG A 61 15.69 36.62 9.99
N ASP A 62 16.08 36.78 11.26
CA ASP A 62 16.17 38.08 11.96
C ASP A 62 14.86 38.89 11.88
N GLY A 63 13.72 38.21 12.04
CA GLY A 63 12.39 38.82 12.00
C GLY A 63 11.92 39.24 10.60
N ARG A 64 12.65 38.87 9.53
CA ARG A 64 12.31 39.19 8.14
C ARG A 64 12.22 37.94 7.29
N LEU A 65 11.29 37.93 6.33
CA LEU A 65 11.22 36.87 5.33
C LEU A 65 12.40 37.02 4.36
N GLN A 66 13.24 35.97 4.24
CA GLN A 66 14.42 35.99 3.38
C GLN A 66 14.46 34.75 2.48
N THR A 67 14.82 34.94 1.22
CA THR A 67 15.05 33.85 0.26
C THR A 67 16.47 33.29 0.37
N VAL A 68 16.66 32.04 -0.05
CA VAL A 68 17.96 31.35 -0.11
C VAL A 68 18.44 31.28 -1.57
N PRO A 69 19.64 31.81 -1.90
CA PRO A 69 20.13 31.84 -3.28
C PRO A 69 20.13 30.48 -4.00
N ASP A 70 20.65 29.43 -3.36
CA ASP A 70 20.65 28.07 -3.91
C ASP A 70 19.24 27.54 -4.25
N ARG A 71 18.21 27.94 -3.47
CA ARG A 71 16.82 27.53 -3.76
C ARG A 71 16.21 28.30 -4.92
N LEU A 72 16.58 29.58 -5.08
CA LEU A 72 16.23 30.36 -6.27
C LEU A 72 16.88 29.77 -7.52
N GLU A 73 18.15 29.39 -7.43
CA GLU A 73 18.88 28.72 -8.51
C GLU A 73 18.20 27.39 -8.89
N ARG A 74 17.86 26.56 -7.90
CA ARG A 74 17.13 25.30 -8.11
C ARG A 74 15.82 25.51 -8.89
N LEU A 75 14.96 26.41 -8.41
CA LEU A 75 13.68 26.68 -9.09
C LEU A 75 13.91 27.22 -10.51
N SER A 76 14.84 28.16 -10.68
CA SER A 76 15.14 28.74 -11.99
C SER A 76 15.70 27.71 -12.97
N GLY A 77 16.52 26.76 -12.50
CA GLY A 77 17.06 25.67 -13.28
C GLY A 77 15.98 24.70 -13.75
N ILE A 78 15.06 24.31 -12.85
CA ILE A 78 13.91 23.47 -13.19
C ILE A 78 13.03 24.16 -14.23
N ALA A 79 12.68 25.44 -14.00
CA ALA A 79 11.87 26.22 -14.93
C ALA A 79 12.52 26.33 -16.31
N LYS A 80 13.84 26.57 -16.37
CA LYS A 80 14.61 26.57 -17.62
C LYS A 80 14.55 25.22 -18.32
N LYS A 81 14.74 24.10 -17.61
CA LYS A 81 14.70 22.78 -18.21
C LYS A 81 13.31 22.39 -18.73
N PHE A 82 12.23 22.77 -18.05
CA PHE A 82 10.88 22.62 -18.60
C PHE A 82 10.67 23.46 -19.86
N SER A 83 11.20 24.69 -19.89
CA SER A 83 11.19 25.52 -21.10
C SER A 83 11.98 24.84 -22.23
N ASP A 84 13.19 24.34 -21.96
CA ASP A 84 14.01 23.64 -22.95
C ASP A 84 13.27 22.40 -23.50
N LEU A 85 12.67 21.59 -22.62
CA LEU A 85 11.87 20.41 -22.99
C LEU A 85 10.73 20.74 -23.95
N ARG A 86 10.05 21.87 -23.76
CA ARG A 86 8.96 22.33 -24.61
C ARG A 86 9.41 22.74 -26.01
N HIS A 87 10.59 23.33 -26.13
CA HIS A 87 11.09 23.89 -27.39
C HIS A 87 11.92 22.90 -28.22
N LEU A 88 12.42 21.82 -27.61
CA LEU A 88 13.15 20.78 -28.33
C LEU A 88 12.22 19.98 -29.28
N PRO A 89 12.63 19.71 -30.53
CA PRO A 89 11.94 18.74 -31.38
C PRO A 89 11.98 17.34 -30.78
N ASN A 90 10.90 16.54 -30.91
CA ASN A 90 10.82 15.19 -30.34
C ASN A 90 12.01 14.29 -30.72
N ARG A 91 12.48 14.35 -31.97
CA ARG A 91 13.64 13.58 -32.44
C ARG A 91 14.93 13.85 -31.66
N ASP A 92 15.06 15.06 -31.11
CA ASP A 92 16.26 15.55 -30.43
C ASP A 92 16.14 15.44 -28.90
N LYS A 93 14.95 15.09 -28.38
CA LYS A 93 14.73 14.87 -26.95
C LYS A 93 15.38 13.57 -26.49
N LYS A 94 16.12 13.65 -25.39
CA LYS A 94 16.71 12.49 -24.71
C LYS A 94 15.89 12.13 -23.48
N ILE A 95 15.34 10.92 -23.45
CA ILE A 95 14.43 10.49 -22.38
C ILE A 95 15.11 9.37 -21.58
N ALA A 96 15.18 9.52 -20.27
CA ALA A 96 15.62 8.46 -19.37
C ALA A 96 14.41 7.79 -18.73
N LEU A 97 14.27 6.47 -18.87
CA LEU A 97 13.32 5.63 -18.17
C LEU A 97 14.07 4.87 -17.08
N VAL A 98 13.74 5.12 -15.81
CA VAL A 98 14.37 4.49 -14.65
C VAL A 98 13.46 3.40 -14.11
N VAL A 99 13.98 2.18 -14.02
CA VAL A 99 13.31 1.01 -13.43
C VAL A 99 14.07 0.52 -12.20
N TYR A 100 13.48 -0.40 -11.45
CA TYR A 100 14.03 -0.88 -10.18
C TYR A 100 14.39 -2.36 -10.23
N ASP A 101 15.30 -2.77 -9.34
CA ASP A 101 15.60 -4.17 -9.03
C ASP A 101 15.73 -4.24 -7.50
N TYR A 102 14.59 -4.21 -6.80
CA TYR A 102 14.56 -4.16 -5.33
C TYR A 102 13.56 -5.13 -4.73
N PRO A 103 13.98 -5.95 -3.75
CA PRO A 103 15.35 -6.39 -3.48
C PRO A 103 16.02 -6.99 -4.70
N PRO A 104 17.30 -6.68 -4.91
CA PRO A 104 18.04 -7.10 -6.07
C PRO A 104 18.43 -8.59 -5.97
N GLY A 105 18.51 -9.27 -7.11
CA GLY A 105 18.86 -10.70 -7.15
C GLY A 105 17.71 -11.65 -6.81
N MET A 106 16.56 -11.15 -6.34
CA MET A 106 15.34 -11.94 -6.11
C MET A 106 14.42 -12.03 -7.35
N GLY A 107 14.95 -11.69 -8.53
CA GLY A 107 14.18 -11.68 -9.77
C GLY A 107 13.15 -10.55 -9.82
N LYS A 108 13.50 -9.36 -9.31
CA LYS A 108 12.61 -8.19 -9.26
C LYS A 108 13.02 -7.09 -10.25
N LYS A 109 13.92 -7.38 -11.17
CA LYS A 109 14.43 -6.43 -12.16
C LYS A 109 13.32 -5.97 -13.09
N ALA A 110 13.13 -4.66 -13.19
CA ALA A 110 12.02 -4.05 -13.90
C ALA A 110 10.68 -4.65 -13.46
N SER A 111 10.43 -4.67 -12.14
CA SER A 111 9.12 -4.99 -11.57
C SER A 111 8.61 -3.82 -10.72
N ALA A 112 7.29 -3.70 -10.62
CA ALA A 112 6.62 -2.78 -9.72
C ALA A 112 5.23 -3.35 -9.39
N ALA A 113 4.81 -3.26 -8.13
CA ALA A 113 3.51 -3.80 -7.77
C ALA A 113 2.40 -3.10 -8.58
N LEU A 114 1.40 -3.88 -8.98
CA LEU A 114 0.27 -3.48 -9.83
C LEU A 114 0.60 -3.11 -11.29
N LEU A 115 1.86 -3.18 -11.74
CA LEU A 115 2.25 -2.78 -13.10
C LEU A 115 3.16 -3.84 -13.76
N ASP A 116 2.82 -4.25 -14.98
CA ASP A 116 3.71 -5.03 -15.84
C ASP A 116 4.69 -4.06 -16.52
N VAL A 117 5.84 -3.84 -15.87
CA VAL A 117 6.83 -2.84 -16.29
C VAL A 117 7.43 -3.15 -17.66
N PRO A 118 7.89 -4.39 -17.99
CA PRO A 118 8.44 -4.68 -19.32
C PRO A 118 7.46 -4.40 -20.45
N LYS A 119 6.20 -4.85 -20.33
CA LYS A 119 5.16 -4.58 -21.34
C LYS A 119 4.83 -3.08 -21.42
N SER A 120 4.75 -2.41 -20.27
CA SER A 120 4.47 -0.97 -20.20
C SER A 120 5.56 -0.14 -20.89
N ILE A 121 6.84 -0.45 -20.66
CA ILE A 121 7.96 0.23 -21.33
C ILE A 121 7.93 -0.06 -22.82
N TYR A 122 7.64 -1.29 -23.23
CA TYR A 122 7.51 -1.62 -24.65
C TYR A 122 6.41 -0.78 -25.32
N ASN A 123 5.23 -0.66 -24.72
CA ASN A 123 4.14 0.19 -25.21
C ASN A 123 4.52 1.68 -25.25
N ILE A 124 5.29 2.16 -24.27
CA ILE A 124 5.87 3.50 -24.26
C ILE A 124 6.82 3.71 -25.45
N LEU A 125 7.74 2.77 -25.71
CA LEU A 125 8.69 2.84 -26.83
C LEU A 125 7.97 2.88 -28.19
N LEU A 126 6.92 2.06 -28.36
CA LEU A 126 6.08 2.09 -29.56
C LEU A 126 5.44 3.47 -29.77
N SER A 127 4.91 4.06 -28.70
CA SER A 127 4.25 5.36 -28.73
C SER A 127 5.24 6.51 -28.99
N LEU A 128 6.42 6.47 -28.36
CA LEU A 128 7.52 7.42 -28.59
C LEU A 128 7.97 7.39 -30.06
N ARG A 129 8.15 6.20 -30.63
CA ARG A 129 8.51 6.04 -32.05
C ARG A 129 7.44 6.63 -32.97
N ALA A 130 6.16 6.40 -32.68
CA ALA A 130 5.04 6.95 -33.45
C ALA A 130 4.99 8.49 -33.38
N GLU A 131 5.39 9.08 -32.25
CA GLU A 131 5.47 10.55 -32.04
C GLU A 131 6.78 11.17 -32.56
N GLY A 132 7.63 10.39 -33.23
CA GLY A 132 8.85 10.88 -33.87
C GLY A 132 10.05 11.08 -32.94
N TYR A 133 10.06 10.44 -31.77
CA TYR A 133 11.26 10.35 -30.94
C TYR A 133 12.27 9.38 -31.57
N SER A 134 13.56 9.64 -31.36
CA SER A 134 14.62 8.73 -31.83
C SER A 134 14.71 7.52 -30.90
N THR A 135 14.16 6.37 -31.31
CA THR A 135 14.15 5.13 -30.51
C THR A 135 15.11 4.06 -31.02
N GLY A 136 15.90 4.31 -32.07
CA GLY A 136 16.72 3.27 -32.71
C GLY A 136 15.88 2.08 -33.20
N GLU A 137 16.52 0.92 -33.33
CA GLU A 137 15.83 -0.36 -33.57
C GLU A 137 15.24 -0.86 -32.25
N LEU A 138 13.92 -1.12 -32.25
CA LEU A 138 13.25 -1.67 -31.08
C LEU A 138 13.38 -3.20 -31.06
N PRO A 139 13.50 -3.82 -29.88
CA PRO A 139 13.43 -5.28 -29.75
C PRO A 139 12.09 -5.83 -30.26
N GLU A 140 12.05 -7.13 -30.57
CA GLU A 140 10.87 -7.78 -31.16
C GLU A 140 9.71 -7.96 -30.17
N SER A 141 10.01 -8.00 -28.86
CA SER A 141 9.02 -8.21 -27.81
C SER A 141 9.43 -7.59 -26.45
N PRO A 142 8.50 -7.46 -25.49
CA PRO A 142 8.80 -7.07 -24.11
C PRO A 142 9.82 -8.01 -23.43
N GLU A 143 9.77 -9.31 -23.73
CA GLU A 143 10.71 -10.30 -23.19
C GLU A 143 12.12 -10.11 -23.75
N ALA A 144 12.24 -9.81 -25.04
CA ALA A 144 13.52 -9.48 -25.66
C ALA A 144 14.09 -8.17 -25.08
N LEU A 145 13.25 -7.16 -24.83
CA LEU A 145 13.64 -5.92 -24.15
C LEU A 145 14.19 -6.21 -22.74
N LEU A 146 13.49 -7.04 -21.96
CA LEU A 146 13.91 -7.41 -20.62
C LEU A 146 15.22 -8.21 -20.64
N ALA A 147 15.39 -9.16 -21.56
CA ALA A 147 16.62 -9.93 -21.69
C ALA A 147 17.82 -9.04 -22.05
N MET A 148 17.63 -8.07 -22.96
CA MET A 148 18.64 -7.05 -23.27
C MET A 148 19.00 -6.23 -22.04
N LEU A 149 18.01 -5.78 -21.28
CA LEU A 149 18.23 -5.01 -20.06
C LEU A 149 18.94 -5.84 -18.97
N ASP A 150 18.52 -7.09 -18.78
CA ASP A 150 19.09 -8.00 -17.78
C ASP A 150 20.58 -8.22 -18.04
N ASN A 151 20.96 -8.56 -19.27
CA ASN A 151 22.35 -8.75 -19.69
C ASN A 151 23.18 -7.46 -19.56
N ALA A 152 22.65 -6.32 -20.00
CA ALA A 152 23.37 -5.04 -19.97
C ALA A 152 23.51 -4.43 -18.56
N THR A 153 22.80 -4.96 -17.57
CA THR A 153 22.82 -4.47 -16.19
C THR A 153 23.45 -5.47 -15.22
N ASP A 154 23.80 -6.66 -15.71
CA ASP A 154 24.55 -7.65 -14.94
C ASP A 154 26.01 -7.20 -14.80
N PHE A 155 26.36 -6.66 -13.63
CA PHE A 155 27.69 -6.15 -13.39
C PHE A 155 28.77 -7.23 -13.51
N GLU A 156 28.50 -8.47 -13.10
CA GLU A 156 29.50 -9.55 -13.12
C GLU A 156 29.90 -9.90 -14.55
N ILE A 157 28.95 -9.85 -15.48
CA ILE A 157 29.19 -10.01 -16.92
C ILE A 157 29.85 -8.74 -17.48
N GLN A 158 29.23 -7.58 -17.25
CA GLN A 158 29.62 -6.32 -17.90
C GLN A 158 30.96 -5.75 -17.41
N ALA A 159 31.44 -6.13 -16.23
CA ALA A 159 32.73 -5.68 -15.71
C ALA A 159 33.92 -6.21 -16.53
N HIS A 160 33.73 -7.32 -17.26
CA HIS A 160 34.76 -7.93 -18.10
C HIS A 160 34.67 -7.51 -19.57
N GLU A 161 33.60 -6.81 -19.96
CA GLU A 161 33.38 -6.33 -21.32
C GLU A 161 34.18 -5.06 -21.64
N GLN A 162 34.60 -4.91 -22.90
CA GLN A 162 35.39 -3.73 -23.31
C GLN A 162 34.55 -2.43 -23.38
N GLU A 163 33.27 -2.54 -23.72
CA GLU A 163 32.36 -1.42 -24.01
C GLU A 163 31.17 -1.34 -23.04
N CYS A 164 31.41 -1.42 -21.73
CA CYS A 164 30.36 -1.19 -20.73
C CYS A 164 30.15 0.31 -20.43
N PHE A 165 28.92 0.68 -20.08
CA PHE A 165 28.63 2.02 -19.56
C PHE A 165 29.33 2.22 -18.22
N SER A 166 30.29 3.14 -18.19
CA SER A 166 31.00 3.47 -16.96
C SER A 166 31.33 4.96 -16.86
N LEU A 167 31.49 5.44 -15.64
CA LEU A 167 31.99 6.77 -15.31
C LEU A 167 33.48 6.67 -14.98
N THR A 168 34.29 7.51 -15.62
CA THR A 168 35.68 7.71 -15.20
C THR A 168 35.75 8.63 -13.98
N ARG A 169 36.86 8.59 -13.23
CA ARG A 169 37.13 9.54 -12.14
C ARG A 169 37.02 11.01 -12.59
N GLU A 170 37.54 11.33 -13.78
CA GLU A 170 37.47 12.68 -14.33
C GLU A 170 36.02 13.12 -14.58
N GLN A 171 35.23 12.26 -15.22
CA GLN A 171 33.80 12.51 -15.43
C GLN A 171 33.07 12.67 -14.11
N TYR A 172 33.27 11.74 -13.17
CA TYR A 172 32.68 11.80 -11.83
C TYR A 172 33.00 13.12 -11.12
N ASN A 173 34.26 13.56 -11.19
CA ASN A 173 34.68 14.82 -10.57
C ASN A 173 34.06 16.06 -11.23
N SER A 174 33.79 16.00 -12.55
CA SER A 174 33.18 17.11 -13.28
C SER A 174 31.68 17.27 -13.03
N ILE A 175 30.98 16.19 -12.66
CA ILE A 175 29.51 16.16 -12.49
C ILE A 175 29.07 16.15 -11.02
N THR A 176 30.01 16.13 -10.07
CA THR A 176 29.76 16.18 -8.63
C THR A 176 30.46 17.38 -8.00
N SER A 177 29.88 17.92 -6.94
CA SER A 177 30.50 18.95 -6.11
C SER A 177 31.52 18.36 -5.15
N VAL A 178 32.46 19.19 -4.70
CA VAL A 178 33.46 18.81 -3.68
C VAL A 178 32.77 18.29 -2.42
N ARG A 179 31.73 18.99 -1.95
CA ARG A 179 31.01 18.61 -0.73
C ARG A 179 30.25 17.28 -0.86
N GLU A 180 29.65 17.00 -2.01
CA GLU A 180 29.04 15.69 -2.26
C GLU A 180 30.10 14.59 -2.20
N ARG A 181 31.25 14.79 -2.87
CA ARG A 181 32.37 13.84 -2.84
C ARG A 181 32.90 13.61 -1.44
N GLU A 182 33.18 14.66 -0.67
CA GLU A 182 33.68 14.54 0.71
C GLU A 182 32.74 13.72 1.60
N ARG A 183 31.42 13.95 1.51
CA ARG A 183 30.42 13.18 2.27
C ARG A 183 30.40 11.71 1.86
N ILE A 184 30.47 11.43 0.56
CA ILE A 184 30.46 10.06 0.03
C ILE A 184 31.76 9.35 0.39
N GLU A 185 32.91 9.98 0.17
CA GLU A 185 34.23 9.39 0.39
C GLU A 185 34.52 9.14 1.87
N ALA A 186 33.96 9.96 2.77
CA ALA A 186 34.01 9.72 4.21
C ALA A 186 33.38 8.38 4.61
N ARG A 187 32.42 7.88 3.82
CA ARG A 187 31.70 6.63 4.08
C ARG A 187 32.16 5.47 3.20
N TRP A 188 32.35 5.72 1.91
CA TRP A 188 32.55 4.70 0.89
C TRP A 188 33.99 4.63 0.37
N GLY A 189 34.91 5.40 0.96
CA GLY A 189 36.30 5.50 0.51
C GLY A 189 36.44 6.31 -0.77
N GLY A 190 37.64 6.35 -1.34
CA GLY A 190 37.87 7.08 -2.59
C GLY A 190 37.19 6.41 -3.78
N PHE A 191 36.71 7.20 -4.75
CA PHE A 191 36.18 6.70 -6.02
C PHE A 191 37.13 5.68 -6.67
N PRO A 192 36.65 4.62 -7.36
CA PRO A 192 35.25 4.22 -7.55
C PRO A 192 34.61 3.53 -6.35
N GLY A 193 35.37 3.32 -5.25
CA GLY A 193 34.94 2.53 -4.10
C GLY A 193 34.85 1.03 -4.41
N GLU A 194 34.17 0.29 -3.54
CA GLU A 194 34.01 -1.17 -3.66
C GLU A 194 32.74 -1.58 -4.41
N VAL A 195 31.82 -0.65 -4.68
CA VAL A 195 30.54 -0.94 -5.33
C VAL A 195 30.64 -0.75 -6.84
N ALA A 196 30.55 -1.87 -7.56
CA ALA A 196 30.57 -1.97 -9.02
C ALA A 196 31.79 -1.31 -9.73
N PRO A 197 33.04 -1.59 -9.30
CA PRO A 197 34.24 -1.11 -9.99
C PRO A 197 34.54 -1.95 -11.25
N VAL A 198 34.76 -1.32 -12.40
CA VAL A 198 35.09 -2.04 -13.66
C VAL A 198 36.59 -2.00 -13.95
N LYS A 199 37.22 -0.86 -13.68
CA LYS A 199 38.66 -0.60 -13.83
C LYS A 199 39.12 0.18 -12.59
N PRO A 200 40.43 0.33 -12.34
CA PRO A 200 40.91 1.05 -11.15
C PRO A 200 40.33 2.46 -10.97
N ASP A 201 39.90 3.12 -12.05
CA ASP A 201 39.34 4.48 -12.03
C ASP A 201 37.97 4.59 -12.74
N ASN A 202 37.21 3.49 -12.85
CA ASN A 202 35.89 3.49 -13.48
C ASN A 202 34.81 2.83 -12.61
N CYS A 203 33.60 3.40 -12.65
CA CYS A 203 32.43 2.91 -11.92
C CYS A 203 31.30 2.58 -12.91
N PHE A 204 30.68 1.41 -12.79
CA PHE A 204 29.65 0.89 -13.72
C PHE A 204 28.32 1.66 -13.66
N ILE A 205 27.63 1.80 -14.78
CA ILE A 205 26.28 2.39 -14.90
C ILE A 205 25.37 1.41 -15.65
N GLY A 206 24.43 0.77 -14.96
CA GLY A 206 23.56 -0.25 -15.57
C GLY A 206 22.43 0.34 -16.42
N GLY A 207 22.37 -0.04 -17.70
CA GLY A 207 21.26 0.29 -18.58
C GLY A 207 21.52 0.03 -20.07
N ILE A 208 20.53 0.35 -20.90
CA ILE A 208 20.61 0.24 -22.37
C ILE A 208 20.20 1.57 -23.02
N THR A 209 20.69 1.81 -24.24
CA THR A 209 20.28 2.94 -25.07
C THR A 209 19.64 2.48 -26.37
N LEU A 210 18.46 3.01 -26.67
CA LEU A 210 17.71 2.81 -27.90
C LEU A 210 17.52 4.18 -28.57
N GLY A 211 18.44 4.55 -29.47
CA GLY A 211 18.50 5.91 -30.01
C GLY A 211 18.76 6.95 -28.91
N ASN A 212 17.82 7.88 -28.72
CA ASN A 212 17.84 8.89 -27.66
C ASN A 212 17.06 8.47 -26.40
N ILE A 213 16.66 7.21 -26.28
CA ILE A 213 16.01 6.68 -25.08
C ILE A 213 17.02 5.87 -24.28
N PHE A 214 17.19 6.20 -23.01
CA PHE A 214 17.96 5.40 -22.05
C PHE A 214 17.00 4.66 -21.12
N ILE A 215 17.20 3.36 -20.93
CA ILE A 215 16.48 2.55 -19.94
C ILE A 215 17.51 2.07 -18.93
N GLY A 216 17.46 2.60 -17.71
CA GLY A 216 18.44 2.32 -16.66
C GLY A 216 17.81 1.62 -15.47
N VAL A 217 18.56 0.70 -14.86
CA VAL A 217 18.17 0.07 -13.59
C VAL A 217 18.79 0.90 -12.47
N GLN A 218 17.95 1.43 -11.58
CA GLN A 218 18.40 2.17 -10.42
C GLN A 218 19.37 1.31 -9.59
N PRO A 219 20.59 1.81 -9.28
CA PRO A 219 21.52 1.08 -8.43
C PRO A 219 20.94 0.80 -7.05
N ARG A 220 21.42 -0.27 -6.41
CA ARG A 220 21.08 -0.61 -5.02
C ARG A 220 21.46 0.56 -4.10
N LEU A 221 20.74 0.78 -3.01
CA LEU A 221 21.10 1.84 -2.05
C LEU A 221 22.40 1.54 -1.27
N GLY A 222 22.77 0.26 -1.14
CA GLY A 222 23.93 -0.17 -0.38
C GLY A 222 24.33 -1.62 -0.66
N ILE A 223 25.23 -2.16 0.18
CA ILE A 223 25.82 -3.50 0.03
C ILE A 223 25.03 -4.52 0.87
N GLN A 224 24.76 -5.69 0.28
CA GLN A 224 24.09 -6.82 0.92
C GLN A 224 24.92 -7.34 2.11
N GLY A 225 24.27 -7.60 3.26
CA GLY A 225 24.96 -8.12 4.45
C GLY A 225 25.61 -7.08 5.37
N ASP A 226 25.50 -5.77 5.07
CA ASP A 226 25.78 -4.68 6.03
C ASP A 226 24.50 -3.89 6.42
N PRO A 227 23.42 -4.56 6.87
CA PRO A 227 22.16 -3.91 7.20
C PRO A 227 22.38 -2.89 8.33
N MET A 228 23.18 -3.23 9.35
CA MET A 228 23.37 -2.34 10.50
C MET A 228 23.91 -0.94 10.12
N ARG A 229 24.77 -0.79 9.10
CA ARG A 229 25.28 0.55 8.72
C ARG A 229 24.33 1.36 7.83
N LEU A 230 23.54 0.72 6.97
CA LEU A 230 22.57 1.40 6.10
C LEU A 230 21.32 1.84 6.87
N LEU A 231 20.92 1.06 7.87
CA LEU A 231 19.63 1.18 8.57
C LEU A 231 19.59 2.23 9.70
N PHE A 232 20.75 2.68 10.20
CA PHE A 232 20.83 3.57 11.37
C PHE A 232 21.49 4.92 11.14
N ASP A 233 22.14 5.13 10.00
CA ASP A 233 22.90 6.34 9.78
C ASP A 233 22.04 7.41 9.10
N LYS A 234 21.62 8.44 9.86
CA LYS A 234 21.01 9.65 9.28
C LYS A 234 21.96 10.36 8.31
N GLU A 235 23.26 10.12 8.45
CA GLU A 235 24.30 10.60 7.54
C GLU A 235 24.60 9.59 6.42
N ASN A 236 23.80 8.53 6.24
CA ASN A 236 23.98 7.62 5.12
C ASN A 236 23.98 8.41 3.80
N THR A 237 24.89 8.03 2.92
CA THR A 237 25.13 8.72 1.66
C THR A 237 24.94 7.72 0.52
N PRO A 238 24.55 8.18 -0.69
CA PRO A 238 24.69 7.32 -1.86
C PRO A 238 26.15 6.90 -1.99
N HIS A 239 26.41 5.69 -2.47
CA HIS A 239 27.74 5.29 -2.92
C HIS A 239 28.05 5.92 -4.30
N HIS A 240 29.30 5.78 -4.78
CA HIS A 240 29.76 6.41 -6.02
C HIS A 240 28.90 6.08 -7.23
N GLN A 241 28.55 4.81 -7.44
CA GLN A 241 27.66 4.40 -8.53
C GLN A 241 26.27 5.04 -8.44
N TYR A 242 25.66 5.14 -7.26
CA TYR A 242 24.30 5.65 -7.11
C TYR A 242 24.18 7.13 -7.50
N ILE A 243 25.06 7.99 -6.97
CA ILE A 243 25.11 9.39 -7.42
C ILE A 243 25.58 9.48 -8.88
N GLY A 244 26.51 8.62 -9.27
CA GLY A 244 27.03 8.52 -10.62
C GLY A 244 25.93 8.28 -11.63
N PHE A 245 25.02 7.34 -11.37
CA PHE A 245 23.88 7.01 -12.21
C PHE A 245 23.00 8.23 -12.50
N TYR A 246 22.55 8.93 -11.46
CA TYR A 246 21.69 10.11 -11.60
C TYR A 246 22.41 11.30 -12.24
N ARG A 247 23.70 11.51 -11.91
CA ARG A 247 24.51 12.58 -12.53
C ARG A 247 24.88 12.27 -13.97
N TRP A 248 25.10 11.00 -14.31
CA TRP A 248 25.32 10.56 -15.69
C TRP A 248 24.07 10.84 -16.54
N ILE A 249 22.88 10.46 -16.05
CA ILE A 249 21.60 10.78 -16.71
C ILE A 249 21.46 12.28 -16.94
N SER A 250 21.68 13.08 -15.91
CA SER A 250 21.40 14.52 -15.94
C SER A 250 22.47 15.39 -16.62
N ARG A 251 23.74 14.94 -16.67
CA ARG A 251 24.88 15.76 -17.14
C ARG A 251 25.64 15.17 -18.33
N ILE A 252 25.72 13.85 -18.48
CA ILE A 252 26.48 13.20 -19.57
C ILE A 252 25.54 12.73 -20.67
N PHE A 253 24.58 11.86 -20.34
CA PHE A 253 23.47 11.57 -21.24
C PHE A 253 22.70 12.85 -21.55
N ASN A 254 22.61 13.76 -20.56
CA ASN A 254 21.97 15.07 -20.64
C ASN A 254 20.49 14.93 -21.02
N ALA A 255 19.76 14.15 -20.21
CA ALA A 255 18.34 13.91 -20.38
C ALA A 255 17.54 15.22 -20.44
N SER A 256 16.62 15.30 -21.40
CA SER A 256 15.59 16.32 -21.49
C SER A 256 14.49 16.08 -20.46
N ALA A 257 14.22 14.82 -20.12
CA ALA A 257 13.29 14.40 -19.08
C ALA A 257 13.71 13.05 -18.51
N MET A 258 13.38 12.83 -17.23
CA MET A 258 13.57 11.57 -16.53
C MET A 258 12.21 11.07 -16.06
N VAL A 259 11.92 9.80 -16.33
CA VAL A 259 10.68 9.13 -15.95
C VAL A 259 11.02 7.89 -15.14
N HIS A 260 10.57 7.88 -13.90
CA HIS A 260 10.57 6.67 -13.08
C HIS A 260 9.33 5.84 -13.38
N VAL A 261 9.52 4.55 -13.62
CA VAL A 261 8.47 3.64 -14.09
C VAL A 261 8.05 2.70 -12.98
N GLY A 262 6.88 2.97 -12.40
CA GLY A 262 6.35 2.24 -11.26
C GLY A 262 6.75 2.86 -9.92
N MET A 263 6.10 2.38 -8.86
CA MET A 263 6.40 2.75 -7.47
C MET A 263 7.65 2.02 -6.94
N HIS A 264 8.15 2.42 -5.76
CA HIS A 264 9.38 1.92 -5.10
C HIS A 264 10.72 2.45 -5.63
N GLY A 265 10.71 3.63 -6.28
CA GLY A 265 11.97 4.36 -6.43
C GLY A 265 12.56 4.67 -5.06
N THR A 266 13.88 4.54 -4.93
CA THR A 266 14.56 4.71 -3.63
C THR A 266 15.11 6.12 -3.40
N VAL A 267 15.11 6.98 -4.43
CA VAL A 267 15.85 8.25 -4.43
C VAL A 267 15.17 9.33 -3.59
N GLU A 268 13.85 9.35 -3.58
CA GLU A 268 13.01 10.24 -2.79
C GLU A 268 13.09 9.91 -1.29
N TRP A 269 13.44 8.68 -0.93
CA TRP A 269 13.58 8.20 0.46
C TRP A 269 14.99 8.41 1.04
N MET A 270 15.95 8.82 0.22
CA MET A 270 17.33 9.06 0.65
C MET A 270 17.42 10.11 1.76
N PRO A 271 18.42 10.02 2.67
CA PRO A 271 18.50 10.90 3.83
C PRO A 271 18.42 12.40 3.51
N GLY A 272 17.66 13.12 4.34
CA GLY A 272 17.40 14.55 4.21
C GLY A 272 16.09 14.97 4.89
N LEU A 273 15.79 16.27 4.84
CA LEU A 273 14.58 16.85 5.44
C LEU A 273 13.31 16.22 4.86
N GLN A 274 12.37 15.84 5.73
CA GLN A 274 11.11 15.20 5.32
C GLN A 274 10.27 16.06 4.37
N LEU A 275 10.31 17.38 4.54
CA LEU A 275 9.65 18.37 3.68
C LEU A 275 10.53 19.61 3.55
N GLY A 276 10.42 20.32 2.42
CA GLY A 276 11.20 21.51 2.11
C GLY A 276 12.68 21.19 1.95
N VAL A 277 12.98 20.20 1.11
CA VAL A 277 14.35 19.73 0.86
C VAL A 277 15.27 20.88 0.43
N THR A 278 16.54 20.79 0.84
CA THR A 278 17.59 21.77 0.49
C THR A 278 18.72 21.09 -0.29
N GLY A 279 19.72 21.83 -0.76
CA GLY A 279 20.87 21.27 -1.48
C GLY A 279 21.71 20.28 -0.66
N ASP A 280 21.47 20.20 0.65
CA ASP A 280 22.08 19.22 1.55
C ASP A 280 21.38 17.86 1.52
N CYS A 281 20.13 17.82 1.05
CA CYS A 281 19.31 16.62 0.97
C CYS A 281 19.65 15.81 -0.29
N TRP A 282 19.84 14.50 -0.12
CA TRP A 282 20.27 13.65 -1.23
C TRP A 282 19.25 13.57 -2.36
N SER A 283 17.95 13.57 -2.07
CA SER A 283 16.92 13.57 -3.11
C SER A 283 17.02 14.81 -4.02
N ASP A 284 17.28 16.00 -3.46
CA ASP A 284 17.50 17.24 -4.21
C ASP A 284 18.80 17.18 -5.03
N ALA A 285 19.89 16.70 -4.42
CA ALA A 285 21.18 16.55 -5.09
C ALA A 285 21.09 15.60 -6.30
N LEU A 286 20.51 14.42 -6.11
CA LEU A 286 20.44 13.35 -7.09
C LEU A 286 19.53 13.70 -8.28
N LEU A 287 18.31 14.17 -8.01
CA LEU A 287 17.32 14.43 -9.06
C LEU A 287 17.60 15.72 -9.84
N GLY A 288 18.31 16.67 -9.24
CA GLY A 288 18.76 17.86 -9.95
C GLY A 288 17.60 18.72 -10.50
N GLU A 289 17.84 19.32 -11.65
CA GLU A 289 16.91 20.22 -12.32
C GLU A 289 16.19 19.57 -13.50
N VAL A 290 16.42 18.27 -13.74
CA VAL A 290 15.81 17.55 -14.86
C VAL A 290 14.31 17.41 -14.61
N PRO A 291 13.43 17.72 -15.59
CA PRO A 291 12.00 17.49 -15.49
C PRO A 291 11.76 16.03 -15.16
N HIS A 292 11.18 15.83 -13.98
CA HIS A 292 11.06 14.52 -13.35
C HIS A 292 9.59 14.11 -13.34
N PHE A 293 9.32 12.98 -13.97
CA PHE A 293 7.99 12.39 -14.07
C PHE A 293 7.99 10.99 -13.44
N TYR A 294 6.81 10.56 -13.01
CA TYR A 294 6.63 9.24 -12.40
C TYR A 294 5.36 8.60 -12.93
N ILE A 295 5.45 7.35 -13.37
CA ILE A 295 4.28 6.51 -13.62
C ILE A 295 3.92 5.83 -12.31
N TYR A 296 2.76 6.18 -11.74
CA TYR A 296 2.35 5.76 -10.40
C TYR A 296 0.90 5.22 -10.40
N PRO A 297 0.54 4.20 -9.61
CA PRO A 297 -0.85 3.76 -9.57
C PRO A 297 -1.75 4.81 -8.91
N VAL A 298 -2.95 4.99 -9.45
CA VAL A 298 -3.96 5.95 -8.94
C VAL A 298 -4.35 5.69 -7.49
N ASN A 299 -4.19 4.46 -7.02
CA ASN A 299 -4.53 4.05 -5.66
C ASN A 299 -3.45 4.35 -4.61
N ASN A 300 -2.29 4.89 -4.98
CA ASN A 300 -1.23 5.19 -4.00
C ASN A 300 -0.89 6.69 -3.95
N PRO A 301 -1.85 7.56 -3.58
CA PRO A 301 -1.60 9.01 -3.47
C PRO A 301 -0.63 9.35 -2.32
N SER A 302 -0.47 8.48 -1.33
CA SER A 302 0.33 8.79 -0.14
C SER A 302 1.83 8.77 -0.44
N GLU A 303 2.32 7.77 -1.15
CA GLU A 303 3.73 7.71 -1.57
C GLU A 303 4.01 8.65 -2.74
N ALA A 304 3.03 8.83 -3.63
CA ALA A 304 3.12 9.84 -4.70
C ALA A 304 3.42 11.24 -4.13
N ASN A 305 2.84 11.61 -2.98
CA ASN A 305 3.17 12.86 -2.29
C ASN A 305 4.65 12.95 -1.89
N ILE A 306 5.27 11.85 -1.45
CA ILE A 306 6.69 11.83 -1.10
C ILE A 306 7.54 12.10 -2.35
N ALA A 307 7.26 11.41 -3.45
CA ALA A 307 7.94 11.64 -4.73
C ALA A 307 7.77 13.09 -5.22
N LYS A 308 6.56 13.67 -5.09
CA LYS A 308 6.27 15.07 -5.44
C LYS A 308 7.05 16.07 -4.56
N ARG A 309 7.04 15.87 -3.24
CA ARG A 309 7.55 16.83 -2.25
C ARG A 309 9.06 16.74 -2.03
N ARG A 310 9.64 15.54 -2.14
CA ARG A 310 11.09 15.30 -1.95
C ARG A 310 11.85 15.15 -3.27
N GLY A 311 11.17 14.75 -4.34
CA GLY A 311 11.77 14.53 -5.65
C GLY A 311 11.31 15.47 -6.76
N TYR A 312 10.43 16.43 -6.46
CA TYR A 312 9.85 17.37 -7.45
C TYR A 312 9.14 16.67 -8.62
N ALA A 313 8.73 15.42 -8.43
CA ALA A 313 8.15 14.62 -9.48
C ALA A 313 6.75 15.12 -9.88
N THR A 314 6.42 15.03 -11.15
CA THR A 314 5.05 15.20 -11.67
C THR A 314 4.46 13.82 -11.95
N MET A 315 3.33 13.51 -11.32
CA MET A 315 2.74 12.18 -11.44
C MET A 315 1.99 12.03 -12.77
N ILE A 316 2.06 10.84 -13.34
CA ILE A 316 1.23 10.36 -14.44
C ILE A 316 0.57 9.09 -13.92
N SER A 317 -0.65 9.22 -13.40
CA SER A 317 -1.30 8.06 -12.80
C SER A 317 -1.62 6.99 -13.84
N HIS A 318 -1.57 5.73 -13.43
CA HIS A 318 -2.13 4.62 -14.20
C HIS A 318 -3.23 3.92 -13.40
N ASN A 319 -4.08 3.18 -14.09
CA ASN A 319 -5.16 2.43 -13.50
C ASN A 319 -4.61 1.27 -12.65
N ILE A 320 -5.37 0.85 -11.65
CA ILE A 320 -5.05 -0.40 -10.96
C ILE A 320 -5.45 -1.59 -11.84
N PRO A 321 -4.79 -2.76 -11.69
CA PRO A 321 -5.27 -3.97 -12.31
C PRO A 321 -6.72 -4.21 -11.86
N PRO A 322 -7.60 -4.61 -12.78
CA PRO A 322 -9.01 -4.70 -12.49
C PRO A 322 -9.29 -5.88 -11.56
N LEU A 323 -10.36 -5.78 -10.78
CA LEU A 323 -10.67 -6.76 -9.74
C LEU A 323 -11.38 -7.98 -10.29
N ALA A 324 -11.14 -9.13 -9.66
CA ALA A 324 -11.83 -10.38 -9.89
C ALA A 324 -12.32 -10.98 -8.57
N ARG A 325 -13.28 -11.91 -8.65
CA ARG A 325 -13.63 -12.78 -7.53
C ARG A 325 -12.72 -14.00 -7.49
N ALA A 326 -12.24 -14.38 -6.32
CA ALA A 326 -11.35 -15.52 -6.14
C ALA A 326 -11.98 -16.83 -6.62
N GLY A 327 -13.28 -17.03 -6.38
CA GLY A 327 -13.96 -18.29 -6.66
C GLY A 327 -13.48 -19.42 -5.73
N LEU A 328 -13.99 -20.63 -5.99
CA LEU A 328 -13.54 -21.85 -5.32
C LEU A 328 -12.82 -22.75 -6.33
N TYR A 329 -11.94 -23.62 -5.83
CA TYR A 329 -11.07 -24.47 -6.65
C TYR A 329 -10.94 -25.88 -6.06
N LYS A 330 -10.40 -26.82 -6.85
CA LYS A 330 -10.29 -28.24 -6.49
C LYS A 330 -11.66 -28.77 -6.01
N GLU A 331 -11.72 -29.34 -4.81
CA GLU A 331 -12.93 -29.97 -4.25
C GLU A 331 -13.81 -29.01 -3.43
N LEU A 332 -13.36 -27.77 -3.21
CA LEU A 332 -14.11 -26.76 -2.44
C LEU A 332 -15.51 -26.44 -3.01
N PRO A 333 -15.72 -26.33 -4.34
CA PRO A 333 -17.06 -26.13 -4.88
C PRO A 333 -18.01 -27.29 -4.56
N ALA A 334 -17.55 -28.54 -4.75
CA ALA A 334 -18.34 -29.73 -4.46
C ALA A 334 -18.66 -29.84 -2.96
N PHE A 335 -17.69 -29.48 -2.11
CA PHE A 335 -17.93 -29.43 -0.67
C PHE A 335 -18.94 -28.34 -0.29
N LYS A 336 -18.88 -27.14 -0.89
CA LYS A 336 -19.90 -26.09 -0.70
C LYS A 336 -21.31 -26.60 -1.04
N GLU A 337 -21.48 -27.28 -2.17
CA GLU A 337 -22.76 -27.87 -2.57
C GLU A 337 -23.23 -28.93 -1.55
N MET A 338 -22.32 -29.78 -1.05
CA MET A 338 -22.63 -30.75 0.00
C MET A 338 -23.14 -30.07 1.28
N LEU A 339 -22.51 -28.95 1.69
CA LEU A 339 -22.97 -28.15 2.83
C LEU A 339 -24.33 -27.51 2.56
N ASN A 340 -24.58 -27.05 1.33
CA ASN A 340 -25.87 -26.47 0.95
C ASN A 340 -26.99 -27.51 0.98
N ASP A 341 -26.75 -28.69 0.42
CA ASP A 341 -27.68 -29.82 0.43
C ASP A 341 -28.07 -30.20 1.87
N TYR A 342 -27.10 -30.24 2.79
CA TYR A 342 -27.37 -30.49 4.21
C TYR A 342 -28.26 -29.40 4.82
N ARG A 343 -27.99 -28.13 4.50
CA ARG A 343 -28.76 -26.97 4.99
C ARG A 343 -30.19 -26.94 4.45
N GLU A 344 -30.40 -27.26 3.16
CA GLU A 344 -31.70 -27.19 2.49
C GLU A 344 -32.63 -28.36 2.84
N ARG A 345 -32.08 -29.56 3.01
CA ARG A 345 -32.88 -30.78 3.26
C ARG A 345 -33.59 -30.79 4.62
N GLY A 346 -33.30 -29.83 5.51
CA GLY A 346 -33.96 -29.73 6.80
C GLY A 346 -33.81 -31.02 7.63
N LEU A 347 -32.64 -31.68 7.53
CA LEU A 347 -32.29 -32.86 8.34
C LEU A 347 -32.30 -32.57 9.86
N GLU A 348 -32.65 -31.35 10.27
CA GLU A 348 -33.00 -30.87 11.62
C GLU A 348 -33.82 -31.86 12.47
N LYS A 349 -34.59 -32.76 11.85
CA LYS A 349 -35.48 -33.72 12.53
C LYS A 349 -34.98 -35.17 12.56
N ILE A 350 -33.93 -35.51 11.82
CA ILE A 350 -33.34 -36.86 11.79
C ILE A 350 -31.82 -36.68 11.90
N VAL A 351 -31.28 -36.88 13.11
CA VAL A 351 -29.83 -36.89 13.35
C VAL A 351 -29.25 -38.12 12.65
N ASP A 352 -28.71 -37.93 11.45
CA ASP A 352 -27.97 -38.95 10.72
C ASP A 352 -26.47 -38.79 11.01
N ILE A 353 -25.99 -39.47 12.05
CA ILE A 353 -24.60 -39.40 12.54
C ILE A 353 -23.59 -39.73 11.43
N GLU A 354 -23.95 -40.65 10.52
CA GLU A 354 -23.08 -41.03 9.39
C GLU A 354 -22.82 -39.83 8.46
N THR A 355 -23.82 -38.99 8.21
CA THR A 355 -23.67 -37.80 7.37
C THR A 355 -22.79 -36.73 8.05
N GLU A 356 -22.88 -36.55 9.37
CA GLU A 356 -22.03 -35.59 10.09
C GLU A 356 -20.54 -35.98 10.04
N GLU A 357 -20.22 -37.25 10.26
CA GLU A 357 -18.85 -37.77 10.19
C GLU A 357 -18.24 -37.60 8.80
N VAL A 358 -19.01 -37.85 7.73
CA VAL A 358 -18.55 -37.64 6.35
C VAL A 358 -18.19 -36.19 6.09
N ILE A 359 -19.02 -35.23 6.54
CA ILE A 359 -18.73 -33.79 6.36
C ILE A 359 -17.50 -33.38 7.15
N ILE A 360 -17.34 -33.86 8.40
CA ILE A 360 -16.17 -33.54 9.24
C ILE A 360 -14.90 -34.09 8.61
N ASN A 361 -14.90 -35.37 8.21
CA ASN A 361 -13.74 -36.00 7.55
C ASN A 361 -13.37 -35.25 6.27
N LYS A 362 -14.37 -34.81 5.50
CA LYS A 362 -14.12 -34.02 4.29
C LYS A 362 -13.58 -32.62 4.60
N ALA A 363 -14.09 -31.96 5.63
CA ALA A 363 -13.57 -30.67 6.09
C ALA A 363 -12.10 -30.80 6.54
N GLN A 364 -11.74 -31.86 7.27
CA GLN A 364 -10.37 -32.15 7.69
C GLN A 364 -9.44 -32.38 6.49
N GLN A 365 -9.85 -33.18 5.52
CA GLN A 365 -9.07 -33.42 4.28
C GLN A 365 -8.80 -32.14 3.48
N LEU A 366 -9.68 -31.14 3.61
CA LEU A 366 -9.57 -29.86 2.94
C LEU A 366 -8.89 -28.80 3.83
N ASN A 367 -8.36 -29.16 5.00
CA ASN A 367 -7.80 -28.26 6.03
C ASN A 367 -8.80 -27.17 6.50
N LEU A 368 -10.11 -27.40 6.33
CA LEU A 368 -11.16 -26.44 6.71
C LEU A 368 -11.44 -26.44 8.22
N THR A 369 -11.01 -27.49 8.93
CA THR A 369 -11.07 -27.54 10.40
C THR A 369 -10.06 -26.59 11.06
N ASP A 370 -8.97 -26.25 10.37
CA ASP A 370 -8.00 -25.24 10.83
C ASP A 370 -8.44 -23.83 10.42
N ASP A 371 -9.06 -23.71 9.24
CA ASP A 371 -9.61 -22.45 8.72
C ASP A 371 -10.82 -21.94 9.52
N CYS A 372 -11.72 -22.85 9.87
CA CYS A 372 -12.97 -22.57 10.54
C CYS A 372 -13.20 -23.64 11.62
N PRO A 373 -12.46 -23.59 12.74
CA PRO A 373 -12.55 -24.62 13.79
C PRO A 373 -13.93 -24.62 14.45
N ARG A 374 -14.38 -25.79 14.87
CA ARG A 374 -15.65 -25.94 15.61
C ARG A 374 -15.57 -25.28 16.97
N ILE A 375 -16.53 -24.42 17.30
CA ILE A 375 -16.62 -23.74 18.60
C ILE A 375 -17.18 -24.72 19.64
N GLU A 376 -16.58 -24.72 20.83
CA GLU A 376 -17.04 -25.57 21.93
C GLU A 376 -18.51 -25.28 22.28
N GLY A 377 -19.32 -26.34 22.38
CA GLY A 377 -20.75 -26.24 22.69
C GLY A 377 -21.64 -25.79 21.51
N GLU A 378 -21.09 -25.53 20.32
CA GLU A 378 -21.91 -25.18 19.15
C GLU A 378 -22.61 -26.42 18.54
N THR A 379 -23.84 -26.20 18.06
CA THR A 379 -24.58 -27.22 17.33
C THR A 379 -23.90 -27.52 15.99
N PHE A 380 -24.02 -28.76 15.50
CA PHE A 380 -23.46 -29.12 14.20
C PHE A 380 -24.03 -28.26 13.07
N GLN A 381 -25.32 -27.90 13.14
CA GLN A 381 -25.96 -26.98 12.19
C GLN A 381 -25.30 -25.59 12.15
N ASN A 382 -24.95 -25.04 13.32
CA ASN A 382 -24.26 -23.74 13.39
C ASN A 382 -22.86 -23.86 12.81
N TYR A 383 -22.14 -24.95 13.10
CA TYR A 383 -20.84 -25.24 12.51
C TYR A 383 -20.91 -25.30 10.97
N ILE A 384 -21.86 -26.06 10.40
CA ILE A 384 -22.07 -26.15 8.94
C ILE A 384 -22.43 -24.80 8.33
N SER A 385 -23.28 -24.00 8.98
CA SER A 385 -23.64 -22.67 8.49
C SER A 385 -22.42 -21.74 8.46
N ARG A 386 -21.54 -21.84 9.47
CA ARG A 386 -20.30 -21.06 9.56
C ARG A 386 -19.26 -21.52 8.53
N LEU A 387 -19.11 -22.83 8.30
CA LEU A 387 -18.29 -23.39 7.22
C LEU A 387 -18.78 -22.96 5.83
N TYR A 388 -20.08 -23.06 5.56
CA TYR A 388 -20.64 -22.61 4.29
C TYR A 388 -20.42 -21.11 4.09
N THR A 389 -20.62 -20.31 5.13
CA THR A 389 -20.36 -18.85 5.10
C THR A 389 -18.88 -18.54 4.84
N TYR A 390 -17.97 -19.32 5.43
CA TYR A 390 -16.54 -19.21 5.15
C TYR A 390 -16.23 -19.50 3.67
N LEU A 391 -16.80 -20.56 3.09
CA LEU A 391 -16.63 -20.86 1.66
C LEU A 391 -17.24 -19.78 0.76
N MET A 392 -18.39 -19.20 1.11
CA MET A 392 -18.94 -18.05 0.39
C MET A 392 -18.01 -16.83 0.48
N GLU A 393 -17.40 -16.60 1.64
CA GLU A 393 -16.43 -15.52 1.83
C GLU A 393 -15.18 -15.74 0.96
N LEU A 394 -14.66 -16.96 0.88
CA LEU A 394 -13.58 -17.31 -0.04
C LEU A 394 -13.99 -17.10 -1.50
N GLU A 395 -15.14 -17.63 -1.90
CA GLU A 395 -15.65 -17.53 -3.27
C GLU A 395 -15.83 -16.07 -3.73
N GLY A 396 -16.38 -15.24 -2.83
CA GLY A 396 -16.67 -13.83 -3.06
C GLY A 396 -15.50 -12.89 -2.78
N ARG A 397 -14.35 -13.37 -2.31
CA ARG A 397 -13.18 -12.53 -2.00
C ARG A 397 -12.74 -11.79 -3.25
N LEU A 398 -12.61 -10.47 -3.14
CA LEU A 398 -12.04 -9.66 -4.21
C LEU A 398 -10.52 -9.81 -4.20
N ILE A 399 -9.97 -10.05 -5.38
CA ILE A 399 -8.54 -10.18 -5.61
C ILE A 399 -8.15 -9.37 -6.85
N SER A 400 -6.91 -8.88 -6.85
CA SER A 400 -6.23 -8.52 -8.10
C SER A 400 -5.51 -9.76 -8.62
N ASN A 401 -5.91 -10.25 -9.79
CA ASN A 401 -5.32 -11.43 -10.42
C ASN A 401 -4.62 -11.08 -11.75
N SER A 402 -4.22 -9.82 -11.93
CA SER A 402 -3.41 -9.41 -13.08
C SER A 402 -2.55 -8.21 -12.71
N LEU A 403 -1.69 -7.80 -13.65
CA LEU A 403 -0.95 -6.55 -13.58
C LEU A 403 -1.47 -5.60 -14.65
N HIS A 404 -1.46 -4.30 -14.36
CA HIS A 404 -1.85 -3.30 -15.35
C HIS A 404 -0.74 -3.16 -16.39
N VAL A 405 -1.12 -2.96 -17.66
CA VAL A 405 -0.19 -2.57 -18.72
C VAL A 405 -0.50 -1.14 -19.11
N PHE A 406 0.49 -0.25 -19.01
CA PHE A 406 0.30 1.18 -19.22
C PHE A 406 -0.29 1.49 -20.60
N GLY A 407 -1.45 2.17 -20.61
CA GLY A 407 -2.21 2.51 -21.80
C GLY A 407 -3.18 1.43 -22.30
N GLU A 408 -3.26 0.26 -21.67
CA GLU A 408 -4.18 -0.82 -22.07
C GLU A 408 -5.49 -0.80 -21.29
N THR A 409 -6.56 -1.31 -21.93
CA THR A 409 -7.90 -1.39 -21.34
C THR A 409 -8.11 -2.75 -20.63
N PRO A 410 -8.72 -2.78 -19.43
CA PRO A 410 -9.02 -4.02 -18.71
C PRO A 410 -10.00 -4.94 -19.46
N LYS A 411 -9.95 -6.25 -19.20
CA LYS A 411 -10.87 -7.25 -19.75
C LYS A 411 -12.31 -7.03 -19.28
N LEU A 412 -13.30 -7.41 -20.10
CA LEU A 412 -14.72 -7.13 -19.85
C LEU A 412 -15.26 -7.71 -18.53
N ASP A 413 -14.90 -8.95 -18.20
CA ASP A 413 -15.31 -9.65 -16.97
C ASP A 413 -14.85 -8.93 -15.69
N THR A 414 -13.62 -8.41 -15.70
CA THR A 414 -13.07 -7.63 -14.60
C THR A 414 -13.70 -6.25 -14.47
N GLN A 415 -14.13 -5.64 -15.59
CA GLN A 415 -14.96 -4.43 -15.58
C GLN A 415 -16.31 -4.69 -14.90
N VAL A 416 -16.98 -5.80 -15.23
CA VAL A 416 -18.26 -6.20 -14.61
C VAL A 416 -18.10 -6.34 -13.10
N THR A 417 -17.06 -7.04 -12.64
CA THR A 417 -16.80 -7.24 -11.21
C THR A 417 -16.58 -5.92 -10.50
N THR A 418 -15.66 -5.08 -11.01
CA THR A 418 -15.32 -3.79 -10.40
C THR A 418 -16.54 -2.86 -10.29
N ILE A 419 -17.34 -2.75 -11.35
CA ILE A 419 -18.55 -1.92 -11.35
C ILE A 419 -19.61 -2.48 -10.40
N THR A 420 -19.73 -3.80 -10.32
CA THR A 420 -20.66 -4.45 -9.38
C THR A 420 -20.32 -4.09 -7.94
N GLU A 421 -19.05 -4.21 -7.55
CA GLU A 421 -18.64 -3.91 -6.18
C GLU A 421 -18.73 -2.41 -5.87
N TYR A 422 -18.38 -1.54 -6.82
CA TYR A 422 -18.60 -0.10 -6.68
C TYR A 422 -20.08 0.21 -6.40
N LEU A 423 -21.02 -0.37 -7.17
CA LEU A 423 -22.46 -0.12 -7.00
C LEU A 423 -23.06 -0.72 -5.71
N LYS A 424 -22.38 -1.69 -5.08
CA LYS A 424 -22.74 -2.20 -3.75
C LYS A 424 -22.33 -1.27 -2.62
N VAL A 425 -21.20 -0.58 -2.76
CA VAL A 425 -20.66 0.37 -1.77
C VAL A 425 -21.22 1.78 -1.94
N ARG A 426 -21.49 2.17 -3.19
CA ARG A 426 -21.92 3.51 -3.58
C ARG A 426 -23.08 4.00 -2.71
N GLY A 427 -22.86 5.09 -1.98
CA GLY A 427 -23.88 5.75 -1.17
C GLY A 427 -24.43 4.93 0.00
N ASN A 428 -23.84 3.77 0.33
CA ASN A 428 -24.19 2.81 1.39
C ASN A 428 -25.71 2.55 1.55
N GLU A 429 -26.42 3.46 2.23
CA GLU A 429 -27.87 3.45 2.41
C GLU A 429 -28.64 3.58 1.08
N LYS A 430 -28.00 4.13 0.03
CA LYS A 430 -28.54 4.29 -1.33
C LYS A 430 -27.80 3.46 -2.38
N SER A 431 -27.19 2.34 -1.98
CA SER A 431 -26.56 1.41 -2.91
C SER A 431 -27.60 0.63 -3.71
N LEU A 432 -27.21 0.11 -4.88
CA LEU A 432 -28.11 -0.70 -5.71
C LEU A 432 -28.73 -1.89 -4.95
N PRO A 433 -27.98 -2.71 -4.18
CA PRO A 433 -28.58 -3.79 -3.41
C PRO A 433 -29.53 -3.28 -2.31
N SER A 434 -29.24 -2.15 -1.66
CA SER A 434 -30.15 -1.54 -0.67
C SER A 434 -31.49 -1.12 -1.31
N ILE A 435 -31.45 -0.59 -2.56
CA ILE A 435 -32.66 -0.24 -3.32
C ILE A 435 -33.46 -1.50 -3.69
N ILE A 436 -32.79 -2.58 -4.11
CA ILE A 436 -33.42 -3.86 -4.42
C ILE A 436 -34.02 -4.49 -3.13
N MET A 437 -33.33 -4.37 -1.99
CA MET A 437 -33.85 -4.82 -0.69
C MET A 437 -35.12 -4.08 -0.28
N GLN A 438 -35.19 -2.76 -0.54
CA GLN A 438 -36.40 -1.98 -0.30
C GLN A 438 -37.55 -2.45 -1.20
N ALA A 439 -37.28 -2.76 -2.47
CA ALA A 439 -38.30 -3.23 -3.41
C ALA A 439 -38.83 -4.64 -3.09
N THR A 440 -37.95 -5.52 -2.60
CA THR A 440 -38.27 -6.91 -2.26
C THR A 440 -38.82 -7.08 -0.84
N GLY A 441 -38.88 -6.00 -0.05
CA GLY A 441 -39.36 -6.00 1.35
C GLY A 441 -38.34 -6.49 2.38
N ASN A 442 -37.12 -6.85 1.97
CA ASN A 442 -36.04 -7.31 2.86
C ASN A 442 -35.53 -6.21 3.81
N SER A 443 -35.64 -4.93 3.43
CA SER A 443 -35.23 -3.81 4.28
C SER A 443 -35.99 -3.74 5.61
N ALA A 444 -37.23 -4.22 5.67
CA ALA A 444 -38.00 -4.27 6.91
C ALA A 444 -37.38 -5.21 7.96
N SER A 445 -36.69 -6.27 7.51
CA SER A 445 -36.10 -7.29 8.39
C SER A 445 -34.66 -6.96 8.81
N TYR A 446 -33.91 -6.30 7.92
CA TYR A 446 -32.46 -6.14 8.08
C TYR A 446 -31.96 -4.69 8.08
N GLY A 447 -32.80 -3.72 7.69
CA GLY A 447 -32.39 -2.33 7.51
C GLY A 447 -31.75 -2.12 6.15
N ASP A 448 -30.42 -2.10 6.10
CA ASP A 448 -29.62 -1.89 4.89
C ASP A 448 -28.83 -3.14 4.48
N TYR A 449 -28.18 -3.07 3.31
CA TYR A 449 -27.40 -4.19 2.78
C TYR A 449 -26.19 -4.53 3.65
N ALA A 450 -25.52 -3.56 4.27
CA ALA A 450 -24.37 -3.80 5.15
C ALA A 450 -24.77 -4.59 6.41
N ALA A 451 -25.94 -4.29 6.97
CA ALA A 451 -26.51 -5.00 8.11
C ALA A 451 -26.96 -6.42 7.74
N LEU A 452 -27.60 -6.60 6.57
CA LEU A 452 -27.92 -7.92 6.00
C LEU A 452 -26.65 -8.75 5.85
N ALA A 453 -25.61 -8.18 5.24
CA ALA A 453 -24.37 -8.88 4.97
C ALA A 453 -23.61 -9.24 6.25
N THR A 454 -23.65 -8.37 7.28
CA THR A 454 -23.11 -8.66 8.61
C THR A 454 -23.80 -9.85 9.27
N ARG A 455 -25.13 -9.94 9.19
CA ARG A 455 -25.90 -11.07 9.75
C ARG A 455 -25.68 -12.35 8.97
N ALA A 456 -25.65 -12.26 7.63
CA ALA A 456 -25.32 -13.38 6.77
C ALA A 456 -23.92 -13.94 7.10
N ARG A 457 -22.93 -13.07 7.36
CA ARG A 457 -21.58 -13.47 7.75
C ARG A 457 -21.52 -14.19 9.11
N LYS A 458 -22.48 -13.93 10.00
CA LYS A 458 -22.63 -14.66 11.27
C LYS A 458 -23.32 -16.02 11.11
N GLY A 459 -23.65 -16.42 9.88
CA GLY A 459 -24.30 -17.69 9.58
C GLY A 459 -25.81 -17.70 9.83
N GLU A 460 -26.48 -16.54 9.93
CA GLU A 460 -27.94 -16.49 10.09
C GLU A 460 -28.63 -16.99 8.80
N PRO A 461 -29.34 -18.14 8.80
CA PRO A 461 -29.75 -18.81 7.56
C PRO A 461 -30.66 -17.96 6.65
N LYS A 462 -31.60 -17.22 7.23
CA LYS A 462 -32.51 -16.33 6.48
C LYS A 462 -31.78 -15.13 5.89
N ALA A 463 -30.80 -14.58 6.61
CA ALA A 463 -29.98 -13.48 6.12
C ALA A 463 -29.07 -13.94 4.98
N MET A 464 -28.52 -15.15 5.06
CA MET A 464 -27.69 -15.73 3.99
C MET A 464 -28.49 -15.88 2.69
N LYS A 465 -29.67 -16.51 2.74
CA LYS A 465 -30.53 -16.67 1.57
C LYS A 465 -30.95 -15.32 0.97
N ALA A 466 -31.35 -14.37 1.82
CA ALA A 466 -31.71 -13.04 1.36
C ALA A 466 -30.51 -12.31 0.72
N ARG A 467 -29.29 -12.46 1.26
CA ARG A 467 -28.08 -11.89 0.66
C ARG A 467 -27.80 -12.49 -0.72
N GLU A 468 -27.89 -13.81 -0.86
CA GLU A 468 -27.69 -14.52 -2.13
C GLU A 468 -28.67 -14.02 -3.20
N GLU A 469 -29.97 -13.95 -2.87
CA GLU A 469 -31.01 -13.45 -3.77
C GLU A 469 -30.76 -11.99 -4.19
N ILE A 470 -30.41 -11.12 -3.24
CA ILE A 470 -30.12 -9.70 -3.52
C ILE A 470 -28.85 -9.53 -4.36
N ASP A 471 -27.80 -10.30 -4.08
CA ASP A 471 -26.56 -10.28 -4.86
C ASP A 471 -26.80 -10.72 -6.30
N GLU A 472 -27.60 -11.77 -6.49
CA GLU A 472 -27.95 -12.26 -7.82
C GLU A 472 -28.80 -11.25 -8.59
N HIS A 473 -29.83 -10.67 -7.95
CA HIS A 473 -30.62 -9.60 -8.56
C HIS A 473 -29.77 -8.39 -8.94
N THR A 474 -28.82 -8.00 -8.08
CA THR A 474 -27.88 -6.90 -8.36
C THR A 474 -27.04 -7.21 -9.60
N ARG A 475 -26.49 -8.43 -9.68
CA ARG A 475 -25.69 -8.89 -10.82
C ARG A 475 -26.49 -8.89 -12.12
N VAL A 476 -27.67 -9.52 -12.12
CA VAL A 476 -28.58 -9.57 -13.28
C VAL A 476 -28.96 -8.17 -13.75
N PHE A 477 -29.23 -7.25 -12.82
CA PHE A 477 -29.56 -5.88 -13.15
C PHE A 477 -28.41 -5.17 -13.88
N ILE A 478 -27.20 -5.25 -13.33
CA ILE A 478 -25.99 -4.61 -13.88
C ILE A 478 -25.66 -5.18 -15.26
N GLU A 479 -25.63 -6.50 -15.40
CA GLU A 479 -25.35 -7.17 -16.67
C GLU A 479 -26.40 -6.83 -17.73
N GLY A 480 -27.68 -6.82 -17.37
CA GLY A 480 -28.77 -6.51 -18.29
C GLY A 480 -28.83 -5.04 -18.74
N THR A 481 -28.34 -4.10 -17.92
CA THR A 481 -28.48 -2.65 -18.16
C THR A 481 -27.19 -1.95 -18.53
N ILE A 482 -26.13 -2.06 -17.72
CA ILE A 482 -24.85 -1.37 -17.95
C ILE A 482 -24.07 -2.05 -19.07
N PHE A 483 -24.14 -3.39 -19.14
CA PHE A 483 -23.46 -4.19 -20.15
C PHE A 483 -24.37 -4.70 -21.26
N GLY A 484 -25.68 -4.74 -21.02
CA GLY A 484 -26.72 -5.11 -21.96
C GLY A 484 -27.52 -3.90 -22.47
N ASN A 485 -28.64 -4.19 -23.14
CA ASN A 485 -29.53 -3.19 -23.75
C ASN A 485 -30.95 -3.23 -23.15
N ASN A 486 -31.13 -3.85 -21.98
CA ASN A 486 -32.46 -3.99 -21.38
C ASN A 486 -32.96 -2.65 -20.85
N ASN A 487 -34.29 -2.45 -20.90
CA ASN A 487 -34.91 -1.29 -20.25
C ASN A 487 -34.76 -1.43 -18.71
N PRO A 488 -34.12 -0.46 -18.02
CA PRO A 488 -33.83 -0.61 -16.60
C PRO A 488 -35.08 -0.71 -15.73
N ALA A 489 -36.13 0.06 -16.03
CA ALA A 489 -37.38 0.00 -15.25
C ALA A 489 -38.09 -1.35 -15.41
N ALA A 490 -38.10 -1.90 -16.62
CA ALA A 490 -38.69 -3.23 -16.89
C ALA A 490 -37.91 -4.35 -16.19
N LEU A 491 -36.57 -4.31 -16.28
CA LEU A 491 -35.72 -5.31 -15.62
C LEU A 491 -35.80 -5.21 -14.10
N PHE A 492 -35.80 -3.99 -13.55
CA PHE A 492 -35.99 -3.77 -12.11
C PHE A 492 -37.32 -4.34 -11.63
N ASN A 493 -38.41 -4.07 -12.36
CA ASN A 493 -39.73 -4.61 -12.04
C ASN A 493 -39.76 -6.15 -12.07
N GLN A 494 -39.02 -6.77 -12.99
CA GLN A 494 -38.89 -8.23 -13.07
C GLN A 494 -38.16 -8.81 -11.85
N ILE A 495 -36.99 -8.29 -11.50
CA ILE A 495 -36.19 -8.79 -10.36
C ILE A 495 -36.81 -8.45 -9.00
N ALA A 496 -37.59 -7.36 -8.92
CA ALA A 496 -38.32 -6.95 -7.72
C ALA A 496 -39.69 -7.63 -7.56
N GLY A 497 -39.92 -8.76 -8.24
CA GLY A 497 -41.16 -9.55 -8.09
C GLY A 497 -42.43 -8.86 -8.59
N GLY A 498 -42.32 -7.99 -9.60
CA GLY A 498 -43.45 -7.23 -10.17
C GLY A 498 -43.77 -5.92 -9.43
N THR A 499 -42.92 -5.50 -8.49
CA THR A 499 -43.04 -4.23 -7.78
C THR A 499 -42.51 -3.09 -8.63
N LYS A 500 -43.40 -2.14 -8.99
CA LYS A 500 -42.98 -0.90 -9.66
C LYS A 500 -42.20 -0.01 -8.70
N PRO A 501 -41.02 0.52 -9.11
CA PRO A 501 -40.25 1.42 -8.25
C PRO A 501 -41.04 2.71 -8.01
N SER A 502 -40.94 3.26 -6.79
CA SER A 502 -41.44 4.60 -6.49
C SER A 502 -40.65 5.66 -7.28
N GLN A 503 -41.10 6.91 -7.26
CA GLN A 503 -40.36 8.01 -7.91
C GLN A 503 -38.94 8.15 -7.32
N GLU A 504 -38.83 8.16 -5.99
CA GLU A 504 -37.53 8.25 -5.30
C GLU A 504 -36.61 7.07 -5.63
N MET A 505 -37.15 5.85 -5.69
CA MET A 505 -36.38 4.67 -6.09
C MET A 505 -35.93 4.78 -7.55
N THR A 506 -36.79 5.29 -8.43
CA THR A 506 -36.45 5.49 -9.85
C THR A 506 -35.31 6.49 -9.99
N GLU A 507 -35.33 7.59 -9.24
CA GLU A 507 -34.23 8.57 -9.21
C GLU A 507 -32.93 7.94 -8.70
N ALA A 508 -32.99 7.14 -7.63
CA ALA A 508 -31.82 6.45 -7.09
C ALA A 508 -31.24 5.39 -8.05
N ILE A 509 -32.11 4.62 -8.73
CA ILE A 509 -31.71 3.65 -9.77
C ILE A 509 -31.04 4.38 -10.93
N ASN A 510 -31.63 5.47 -11.41
CA ASN A 510 -31.06 6.26 -12.51
C ASN A 510 -29.69 6.84 -12.13
N ALA A 511 -29.52 7.31 -10.89
CA ALA A 511 -28.23 7.77 -10.40
C ALA A 511 -27.19 6.63 -10.35
N ALA A 512 -27.56 5.46 -9.85
CA ALA A 512 -26.68 4.28 -9.84
C ALA A 512 -26.28 3.84 -11.27
N LEU A 513 -27.22 3.86 -12.22
CA LEU A 513 -26.95 3.56 -13.63
C LEU A 513 -26.02 4.60 -14.26
N GLN A 514 -26.24 5.89 -14.00
CA GLN A 514 -25.36 6.95 -14.48
C GLN A 514 -23.94 6.77 -13.93
N ASP A 515 -23.80 6.50 -12.64
CA ASP A 515 -22.48 6.26 -12.02
C ASP A 515 -21.81 5.01 -12.61
N GLY A 516 -22.56 3.92 -12.80
CA GLY A 516 -22.06 2.68 -13.38
C GLY A 516 -21.65 2.81 -14.86
N LEU A 517 -22.43 3.55 -15.67
CA LEU A 517 -22.09 3.85 -17.06
C LEU A 517 -20.88 4.80 -17.16
N ALA A 518 -20.79 5.79 -16.28
CA ALA A 518 -19.64 6.68 -16.21
C ALA A 518 -18.37 5.90 -15.85
N LEU A 519 -18.43 5.01 -14.86
CA LEU A 519 -17.32 4.15 -14.47
C LEU A 519 -16.93 3.19 -15.61
N LYS A 520 -17.89 2.56 -16.28
CA LYS A 520 -17.63 1.71 -17.47
C LYS A 520 -16.88 2.49 -18.54
N HIS A 521 -17.36 3.67 -18.90
CA HIS A 521 -16.72 4.51 -19.91
C HIS A 521 -15.30 4.91 -19.49
N ALA A 522 -15.12 5.29 -18.23
CA ALA A 522 -13.83 5.71 -17.71
C ALA A 522 -12.82 4.55 -17.64
N LEU A 523 -13.24 3.33 -17.29
CA LEU A 523 -12.41 2.13 -17.32
C LEU A 523 -12.01 1.73 -18.75
N GLN A 524 -12.86 2.03 -19.73
CA GLN A 524 -12.56 1.75 -21.13
C GLN A 524 -11.60 2.77 -21.75
N ASP A 525 -11.55 3.99 -21.21
CA ASP A 525 -10.73 5.09 -21.72
C ASP A 525 -9.42 5.30 -20.94
N ASN A 526 -8.51 4.31 -21.03
CA ASN A 526 -7.14 4.44 -20.49
C ASN A 526 -6.18 5.18 -21.43
N ARG A 527 -6.68 5.77 -22.54
CA ARG A 527 -5.84 6.52 -23.51
C ARG A 527 -5.15 7.72 -22.86
N GLN A 528 -5.74 8.26 -21.79
CA GLN A 528 -5.22 9.41 -21.05
C GLN A 528 -3.87 9.12 -20.38
N GLU A 529 -3.54 7.86 -20.08
CA GLU A 529 -2.24 7.46 -19.54
C GLU A 529 -1.11 7.80 -20.51
N MET A 530 -1.17 7.22 -21.72
CA MET A 530 -0.17 7.45 -22.76
C MET A 530 -0.19 8.90 -23.26
N GLN A 531 -1.37 9.50 -23.41
CA GLN A 531 -1.48 10.91 -23.82
C GLN A 531 -0.82 11.83 -22.79
N SER A 532 -1.03 11.62 -21.50
CA SER A 532 -0.46 12.47 -20.46
C SER A 532 1.04 12.24 -20.30
N PHE A 533 1.53 11.02 -20.52
CA PHE A 533 2.96 10.74 -20.69
C PHE A 533 3.56 11.57 -21.83
N LEU A 534 2.93 11.58 -23.00
CA LEU A 534 3.41 12.37 -24.14
C LEU A 534 3.31 13.89 -23.90
N ARG A 535 2.27 14.35 -23.19
CA ARG A 535 2.12 15.76 -22.77
C ARG A 535 3.23 16.17 -21.79
N ALA A 536 3.56 15.30 -20.85
CA ALA A 536 4.66 15.54 -19.90
C ALA A 536 5.97 15.75 -20.66
N LEU A 537 6.28 14.89 -21.63
CA LEU A 537 7.47 15.01 -22.48
C LEU A 537 7.41 16.19 -23.48
N LYS A 538 6.25 16.84 -23.66
CA LYS A 538 6.07 18.10 -24.39
C LYS A 538 6.18 19.33 -23.50
N GLY A 539 6.42 19.17 -22.19
CA GLY A 539 6.47 20.28 -21.24
C GLY A 539 5.12 20.99 -21.10
N GLU A 540 4.04 20.20 -21.11
CA GLU A 540 2.65 20.67 -21.01
C GLU A 540 2.08 20.48 -19.59
N TYR A 541 0.91 21.08 -19.34
CA TYR A 541 0.21 20.93 -18.06
C TYR A 541 -0.39 19.53 -17.91
N ILE A 542 -0.02 18.78 -16.86
CA ILE A 542 -0.71 17.52 -16.52
C ILE A 542 -1.88 17.84 -15.58
N PRO A 543 -3.13 17.51 -15.97
CA PRO A 543 -4.29 17.81 -15.15
C PRO A 543 -4.22 17.14 -13.78
N SER A 544 -4.70 17.86 -12.78
CA SER A 544 -4.84 17.33 -11.43
C SER A 544 -5.87 16.19 -11.36
N GLY A 545 -5.78 15.34 -10.34
CA GLY A 545 -6.77 14.31 -10.07
C GLY A 545 -6.63 13.74 -8.66
N ALA A 546 -7.73 13.32 -8.05
CA ALA A 546 -7.65 12.64 -6.76
C ALA A 546 -7.08 11.22 -6.96
N GLY A 547 -6.11 10.82 -6.14
CA GLY A 547 -5.83 9.40 -5.94
C GLY A 547 -6.79 8.81 -4.91
N GLY A 548 -7.13 7.53 -5.03
CA GLY A 548 -8.13 6.91 -4.16
C GLY A 548 -8.40 5.45 -4.48
N ASP A 549 -9.49 4.91 -3.95
CA ASP A 549 -9.86 3.51 -4.12
C ASP A 549 -10.91 3.37 -5.22
N LEU A 550 -10.70 2.47 -6.17
CA LEU A 550 -11.58 2.31 -7.32
C LEU A 550 -12.99 1.83 -6.93
N VAL A 551 -13.11 1.02 -5.88
CA VAL A 551 -14.39 0.49 -5.39
C VAL A 551 -15.14 1.53 -4.56
N ARG A 552 -14.43 2.41 -3.83
CA ARG A 552 -15.06 3.46 -3.01
C ARG A 552 -15.37 4.73 -3.80
N ASP A 553 -14.42 5.20 -4.60
CA ASP A 553 -14.47 6.51 -5.24
C ASP A 553 -14.91 6.45 -6.72
N GLY A 554 -14.91 5.25 -7.32
CA GLY A 554 -15.45 4.99 -8.66
C GLY A 554 -14.89 5.91 -9.74
N ALA A 555 -15.78 6.52 -10.53
CA ALA A 555 -15.40 7.43 -11.60
C ALA A 555 -14.72 8.72 -11.09
N GLY A 556 -14.77 9.03 -9.78
CA GLY A 556 -14.16 10.24 -9.21
C GLY A 556 -12.64 10.27 -9.25
N ILE A 557 -11.99 9.10 -9.37
CA ILE A 557 -10.53 8.98 -9.51
C ILE A 557 -10.08 8.65 -10.94
N LEU A 558 -11.04 8.56 -11.87
CA LEU A 558 -10.81 8.27 -13.28
C LEU A 558 -11.20 9.48 -14.16
N PRO A 559 -10.71 9.56 -15.42
CA PRO A 559 -9.70 8.69 -16.03
C PRO A 559 -8.32 8.91 -15.40
N THR A 560 -7.47 7.89 -15.50
CA THR A 560 -6.05 7.96 -15.13
C THR A 560 -5.26 8.86 -16.10
N GLY A 561 -3.93 8.91 -15.96
CA GLY A 561 -3.08 9.89 -16.63
C GLY A 561 -3.09 11.26 -15.94
N ARG A 562 -3.37 11.31 -14.64
CA ARG A 562 -3.48 12.57 -13.87
C ARG A 562 -2.27 12.78 -12.97
N ASN A 563 -1.99 14.04 -12.66
CA ASN A 563 -1.07 14.42 -11.60
C ASN A 563 -1.77 14.26 -10.26
N ILE A 564 -1.77 13.02 -9.73
CA ILE A 564 -2.57 12.68 -8.57
C ILE A 564 -2.18 13.46 -7.31
N HIS A 565 -3.16 13.71 -6.45
CA HIS A 565 -2.98 14.34 -5.15
C HIS A 565 -3.73 13.56 -4.05
N ALA A 566 -3.36 13.84 -2.80
CA ALA A 566 -4.06 13.35 -1.61
C ALA A 566 -5.32 14.19 -1.31
N ILE A 567 -5.63 14.43 -0.03
CA ILE A 567 -6.85 15.12 0.42
C ILE A 567 -6.50 16.30 1.33
N ASP A 568 -7.43 17.25 1.47
CA ASP A 568 -7.36 18.34 2.44
C ASP A 568 -7.29 17.79 3.89
N PRO A 569 -6.16 17.97 4.61
CA PRO A 569 -5.98 17.42 5.95
C PRO A 569 -6.92 18.05 7.00
N TRP A 570 -7.46 19.24 6.76
CA TRP A 570 -8.39 19.89 7.71
C TRP A 570 -9.80 19.30 7.68
N ARG A 571 -10.07 18.33 6.81
CA ARG A 571 -11.40 17.70 6.64
C ARG A 571 -11.41 16.24 7.08
N ILE A 572 -10.44 15.82 7.89
CA ILE A 572 -10.28 14.44 8.33
C ILE A 572 -10.56 14.30 9.84
N PRO A 573 -11.42 13.35 10.25
CA PRO A 573 -12.23 12.48 9.40
C PRO A 573 -13.39 13.24 8.73
N SER A 574 -13.83 12.77 7.56
CA SER A 574 -15.12 13.21 7.01
C SER A 574 -16.28 12.74 7.90
N GLU A 575 -17.45 13.37 7.80
CA GLU A 575 -18.62 12.99 8.63
C GLU A 575 -19.02 11.51 8.47
N LEU A 576 -18.98 10.99 7.24
CA LEU A 576 -19.27 9.58 6.96
C LEU A 576 -18.19 8.65 7.51
N ALA A 577 -16.92 9.03 7.35
CA ALA A 577 -15.79 8.30 7.93
C ALA A 577 -15.87 8.28 9.47
N PHE A 578 -16.33 9.37 10.09
CA PHE A 578 -16.54 9.44 11.53
C PHE A 578 -17.65 8.50 12.01
N LYS A 579 -18.82 8.50 11.34
CA LYS A 579 -19.92 7.57 11.64
C LYS A 579 -19.45 6.12 11.58
N ARG A 580 -18.69 5.75 10.54
CA ARG A 580 -18.18 4.39 10.36
C ARG A 580 -17.05 4.04 11.33
N GLY A 581 -16.10 4.95 11.56
CA GLY A 581 -15.04 4.77 12.56
C GLY A 581 -15.59 4.54 13.97
N LYS A 582 -16.69 5.21 14.33
CA LYS A 582 -17.41 4.94 15.58
C LYS A 582 -17.98 3.52 15.63
N GLN A 583 -18.64 3.06 14.56
CA GLN A 583 -19.17 1.68 14.49
C GLN A 583 -18.06 0.62 14.61
N ILE A 584 -16.90 0.89 14.01
CA ILE A 584 -15.71 0.03 14.11
C ILE A 584 -15.20 0.01 15.55
N ALA A 585 -15.00 1.18 16.19
CA ALA A 585 -14.58 1.29 17.58
C ALA A 585 -15.52 0.54 18.53
N ASP A 586 -16.83 0.74 18.39
CA ASP A 586 -17.85 0.04 19.18
C ASP A 586 -17.79 -1.47 18.97
N THR A 587 -17.46 -1.93 17.76
CA THR A 587 -17.32 -3.36 17.45
C THR A 587 -16.07 -3.96 18.07
N ILE A 588 -14.94 -3.24 18.04
CA ILE A 588 -13.70 -3.66 18.70
C ILE A 588 -13.91 -3.76 20.22
N ILE A 589 -14.55 -2.76 20.83
CA ILE A 589 -14.85 -2.74 22.27
C ILE A 589 -15.76 -3.90 22.64
N ARG A 590 -16.88 -4.09 21.93
CA ARG A 590 -17.83 -5.18 22.20
C ARG A 590 -17.17 -6.54 22.13
N ARG A 591 -16.37 -6.76 21.08
CA ARG A 591 -15.65 -8.01 20.89
C ARG A 591 -14.66 -8.26 22.03
N HIS A 592 -13.92 -7.23 22.45
CA HIS A 592 -13.04 -7.35 23.61
C HIS A 592 -13.82 -7.69 24.90
N LEU A 593 -14.97 -7.05 25.15
CA LEU A 593 -15.83 -7.35 26.30
C LEU A 593 -16.31 -8.80 26.30
N GLU A 594 -16.77 -9.31 25.15
CA GLU A 594 -17.21 -10.69 24.96
C GLU A 594 -16.07 -11.69 25.26
N GLU A 595 -14.85 -11.39 24.83
CA GLU A 595 -13.67 -12.23 25.00
C GLU A 595 -13.04 -12.13 26.42
N ASN A 596 -13.37 -11.09 27.20
CA ASN A 596 -12.68 -10.76 28.46
C ASN A 596 -13.65 -10.56 29.64
N ASN A 597 -14.74 -11.35 29.70
CA ASN A 597 -15.69 -11.37 30.83
C ASN A 597 -16.27 -9.97 31.17
N GLY A 598 -16.53 -9.15 30.16
CA GLY A 598 -17.11 -7.82 30.31
C GLY A 598 -16.13 -6.74 30.78
N GLN A 599 -14.82 -7.00 30.80
CA GLN A 599 -13.80 -5.98 31.07
C GLN A 599 -13.48 -5.15 29.82
N TYR A 600 -13.42 -3.83 29.97
CA TYR A 600 -13.00 -2.95 28.88
C TYR A 600 -11.50 -3.10 28.60
N PRO A 601 -11.05 -2.91 27.34
CA PRO A 601 -9.62 -2.83 27.07
C PRO A 601 -9.05 -1.57 27.72
N GLU A 602 -7.89 -1.67 28.35
CA GLU A 602 -7.22 -0.50 28.91
C GLU A 602 -6.55 0.33 27.82
N THR A 603 -5.83 -0.34 26.91
CA THR A 603 -5.14 0.30 25.78
C THR A 603 -5.38 -0.45 24.47
N ILE A 604 -5.72 0.28 23.41
CA ILE A 604 -5.76 -0.24 22.04
C ILE A 604 -4.65 0.43 21.23
N ALA A 605 -3.80 -0.37 20.59
CA ALA A 605 -2.82 0.14 19.65
C ALA A 605 -3.44 0.27 18.26
N GLN A 606 -3.52 1.47 17.70
CA GLN A 606 -4.03 1.74 16.37
C GLN A 606 -2.88 2.11 15.43
N VAL A 607 -2.74 1.37 14.32
CA VAL A 607 -1.84 1.75 13.22
C VAL A 607 -2.56 2.71 12.28
N LEU A 608 -1.89 3.79 11.88
CA LEU A 608 -2.36 4.74 10.88
C LEU A 608 -1.38 4.82 9.71
N TRP A 609 -1.84 4.55 8.48
CA TRP A 609 -1.09 4.85 7.27
C TRP A 609 -1.71 6.01 6.50
N GLY A 610 -0.87 6.66 5.67
CA GLY A 610 -1.34 7.71 4.80
C GLY A 610 -2.33 7.20 3.74
N LEU A 611 -2.05 6.03 3.17
CA LEU A 611 -2.85 5.34 2.16
C LEU A 611 -4.31 5.15 2.58
N ASP A 612 -4.56 4.40 3.66
CA ASP A 612 -5.92 4.10 4.13
C ASP A 612 -6.63 5.37 4.62
N THR A 613 -5.90 6.32 5.23
CA THR A 613 -6.47 7.59 5.70
C THR A 613 -7.00 8.42 4.53
N ILE A 614 -6.30 8.47 3.39
CA ILE A 614 -6.76 9.16 2.18
C ILE A 614 -7.99 8.46 1.61
N LYS A 615 -7.90 7.15 1.35
CA LYS A 615 -8.96 6.35 0.69
C LYS A 615 -10.23 6.23 1.52
N SER A 616 -10.12 6.22 2.84
CA SER A 616 -11.27 6.13 3.75
C SER A 616 -11.77 7.49 4.22
N LYS A 617 -11.05 8.57 3.89
CA LYS A 617 -11.31 9.92 4.41
C LYS A 617 -11.24 9.96 5.95
N GLY A 618 -10.38 9.12 6.53
CA GLY A 618 -10.04 9.09 7.96
C GLY A 618 -10.82 8.11 8.85
N GLU A 619 -11.25 6.95 8.36
CA GLU A 619 -11.98 5.97 9.18
C GLU A 619 -11.14 5.50 10.39
N ALA A 620 -9.87 5.12 10.19
CA ALA A 620 -8.97 4.73 11.29
C ALA A 620 -8.68 5.87 12.29
N VAL A 621 -8.61 7.12 11.81
CA VAL A 621 -8.50 8.31 12.68
C VAL A 621 -9.77 8.46 13.53
N ALA A 622 -10.94 8.24 12.92
CA ALA A 622 -12.21 8.25 13.62
C ALA A 622 -12.35 7.13 14.66
N VAL A 623 -11.72 5.97 14.45
CA VAL A 623 -11.63 4.91 15.47
C VAL A 623 -10.93 5.47 16.71
N ILE A 624 -9.77 6.12 16.58
CA ILE A 624 -9.03 6.72 17.71
C ILE A 624 -9.89 7.75 18.45
N ILE A 625 -10.46 8.71 17.70
CA ILE A 625 -11.32 9.76 18.28
C ILE A 625 -12.47 9.13 19.06
N SER A 626 -13.07 8.07 18.51
CA SER A 626 -14.16 7.35 19.15
C SER A 626 -13.68 6.62 20.41
N LEU A 627 -12.56 5.89 20.38
CA LEU A 627 -12.00 5.16 21.54
C LEU A 627 -11.73 6.09 22.73
N VAL A 628 -11.11 7.25 22.48
CA VAL A 628 -10.88 8.30 23.50
C VAL A 628 -12.19 8.91 24.02
N GLY A 629 -13.26 8.83 23.24
CA GLY A 629 -14.57 9.38 23.56
C GLY A 629 -14.67 10.86 23.23
N ALA A 630 -14.38 11.22 21.98
CA ALA A 630 -14.41 12.58 21.46
C ALA A 630 -15.22 12.70 20.15
N GLU A 631 -15.42 13.93 19.69
CA GLU A 631 -16.10 14.26 18.42
C GLU A 631 -15.40 15.41 17.68
N PRO A 632 -15.43 15.46 16.33
CA PRO A 632 -14.87 16.58 15.57
C PRO A 632 -15.59 17.91 15.86
N ALA A 633 -14.81 18.97 16.12
CA ALA A 633 -15.31 20.33 16.27
C ALA A 633 -14.95 21.17 15.05
N TYR A 634 -15.96 21.77 14.41
CA TYR A 634 -15.83 22.49 13.15
C TYR A 634 -15.73 24.01 13.35
N ASP A 635 -14.92 24.68 12.52
CA ASP A 635 -14.93 26.13 12.38
C ASP A 635 -16.09 26.60 11.46
N ALA A 636 -16.18 27.92 11.26
CA ALA A 636 -17.24 28.52 10.43
C ALA A 636 -17.16 28.14 8.94
N GLN A 637 -16.05 27.57 8.49
CA GLN A 637 -15.79 27.14 7.12
C GLN A 637 -15.97 25.62 6.94
N GLY A 638 -16.37 24.92 8.01
CA GLY A 638 -16.54 23.47 8.03
C GLY A 638 -15.23 22.71 8.03
N LYS A 639 -14.11 23.35 8.42
CA LYS A 639 -12.84 22.67 8.69
C LYS A 639 -12.80 22.22 10.15
N ILE A 640 -12.15 21.10 10.40
CA ILE A 640 -11.97 20.59 11.76
C ILE A 640 -10.89 21.42 12.45
N SER A 641 -11.27 22.06 13.55
CA SER A 641 -10.38 22.89 14.36
C SER A 641 -9.70 22.12 15.49
N HIS A 642 -10.37 21.11 16.04
CA HIS A 642 -9.88 20.19 17.07
C HIS A 642 -10.87 19.03 17.26
N TYR A 643 -10.51 18.07 18.13
CA TYR A 643 -11.41 17.02 18.61
C TYR A 643 -11.81 17.31 20.06
N GLY A 644 -13.10 17.43 20.35
CA GLY A 644 -13.64 17.76 21.66
C GLY A 644 -14.10 16.53 22.44
N LEU A 645 -13.80 16.46 23.74
CA LEU A 645 -14.20 15.34 24.59
C LEU A 645 -15.72 15.29 24.78
N ILE A 646 -16.29 14.10 24.65
CA ILE A 646 -17.67 13.79 25.05
C ILE A 646 -17.67 13.58 26.57
N PRO A 647 -18.58 14.21 27.35
CA PRO A 647 -18.73 13.95 28.79
C PRO A 647 -18.98 12.47 29.09
N LEU A 648 -18.42 11.94 30.19
CA LEU A 648 -18.52 10.52 30.53
C LEU A 648 -19.97 10.03 30.66
N GLU A 649 -20.87 10.89 31.14
CA GLU A 649 -22.30 10.60 31.28
C GLU A 649 -22.96 10.33 29.93
N LYS A 650 -22.50 11.01 28.86
CA LYS A 650 -22.95 10.78 27.48
C LYS A 650 -22.16 9.65 26.81
N LEU A 651 -20.90 9.43 27.20
CA LEU A 651 -20.04 8.38 26.64
C LEU A 651 -20.47 6.98 27.11
N GLY A 652 -20.90 6.83 28.36
CA GLY A 652 -21.46 5.59 28.91
C GLY A 652 -20.44 4.46 29.15
N ARG A 653 -19.14 4.74 29.02
CA ARG A 653 -18.03 3.80 29.21
C ARG A 653 -16.72 4.54 29.56
N PRO A 654 -15.66 3.84 29.98
CA PRO A 654 -14.34 4.44 30.13
C PRO A 654 -13.78 5.02 28.83
N ARG A 655 -12.92 6.03 28.94
CA ARG A 655 -12.00 6.43 27.87
C ARG A 655 -10.89 5.40 27.78
N ILE A 656 -10.76 4.80 26.61
CA ILE A 656 -9.74 3.80 26.31
C ILE A 656 -8.44 4.52 25.95
N ASP A 657 -7.29 4.11 26.50
CA ASP A 657 -6.01 4.66 26.08
C ASP A 657 -5.61 4.14 24.69
N VAL A 658 -4.81 4.91 23.97
CA VAL A 658 -4.48 4.65 22.57
C VAL A 658 -2.99 4.75 22.32
N LEU A 659 -2.37 3.66 21.88
CA LEU A 659 -1.03 3.71 21.28
C LEU A 659 -1.18 3.93 19.77
N ILE A 660 -0.83 5.11 19.29
CA ILE A 660 -1.03 5.50 17.89
C ILE A 660 0.31 5.32 17.15
N GLN A 661 0.44 4.21 16.44
CA GLN A 661 1.62 3.98 15.59
C GLN A 661 1.35 4.55 14.19
N ILE A 662 2.00 5.65 13.84
CA ILE A 662 1.82 6.31 12.54
C ILE A 662 2.95 5.91 11.58
N SER A 663 2.67 5.72 10.30
CA SER A 663 3.74 5.60 9.30
C SER A 663 4.45 6.93 9.10
N SER A 664 5.71 6.89 8.66
CA SER A 664 6.45 8.11 8.32
C SER A 664 5.80 8.92 7.19
N ILE A 665 5.10 8.25 6.27
CA ILE A 665 4.30 8.93 5.22
C ILE A 665 3.12 9.67 5.85
N PHE A 666 2.46 9.07 6.85
CA PHE A 666 1.40 9.73 7.60
C PHE A 666 1.94 10.98 8.32
N ARG A 667 3.09 10.86 9.01
CA ARG A 667 3.79 12.00 9.64
C ARG A 667 4.01 13.15 8.66
N ASP A 668 4.52 12.82 7.46
CA ASP A 668 4.89 13.83 6.46
C ASP A 668 3.68 14.43 5.72
N THR A 669 2.57 13.70 5.64
CA THR A 669 1.35 14.13 4.93
C THR A 669 0.37 14.85 5.85
N PHE A 670 0.24 14.40 7.09
CA PHE A 670 -0.87 14.71 7.99
C PHE A 670 -0.42 15.39 9.29
N GLY A 671 0.62 16.22 9.26
CA GLY A 671 1.12 16.91 10.45
C GLY A 671 0.03 17.64 11.26
N VAL A 672 -0.95 18.26 10.60
CA VAL A 672 -2.08 18.92 11.28
C VAL A 672 -2.93 17.92 12.08
N LEU A 673 -3.18 16.72 11.54
CA LEU A 673 -3.92 15.68 12.27
C LEU A 673 -3.08 15.16 13.45
N VAL A 674 -1.77 15.01 13.27
CA VAL A 674 -0.85 14.58 14.34
C VAL A 674 -0.96 15.56 15.52
N ASP A 675 -0.98 16.87 15.26
CA ASP A 675 -1.16 17.89 16.30
C ASP A 675 -2.56 17.85 16.95
N HIS A 676 -3.62 17.63 16.17
CA HIS A 676 -4.98 17.50 16.72
C HIS A 676 -5.15 16.26 17.60
N LEU A 677 -4.54 15.13 17.23
CA LEU A 677 -4.57 13.89 18.01
C LEU A 677 -3.74 14.01 19.29
N ASP A 678 -2.56 14.64 19.25
CA ASP A 678 -1.78 14.95 20.46
C ASP A 678 -2.57 15.85 21.41
N LYS A 679 -3.20 16.91 20.88
CA LYS A 679 -4.07 17.76 21.68
C LYS A 679 -5.20 16.98 22.34
N LEU A 680 -5.84 16.06 21.62
CA LEU A 680 -6.91 15.22 22.16
C LEU A 680 -6.42 14.36 23.34
N VAL A 681 -5.24 13.74 23.23
CA VAL A 681 -4.64 12.96 24.33
C VAL A 681 -4.36 13.85 25.54
N LYS A 682 -3.78 15.04 25.33
CA LYS A 682 -3.49 16.00 26.40
C LYS A 682 -4.76 16.50 27.09
N ASP A 683 -5.83 16.73 26.33
CA ASP A 683 -7.13 17.14 26.88
C ASP A 683 -7.75 15.99 27.71
N ALA A 684 -7.69 14.75 27.22
CA ALA A 684 -8.18 13.57 27.94
C ALA A 684 -7.39 13.32 29.24
N ALA A 685 -6.06 13.48 29.22
CA ALA A 685 -5.21 13.35 30.40
C ALA A 685 -5.51 14.42 31.47
N LYS A 686 -5.88 15.65 31.06
CA LYS A 686 -6.21 16.76 31.97
C LYS A 686 -7.63 16.67 32.54
N ALA A 687 -8.53 15.92 31.91
CA ALA A 687 -9.91 15.79 32.36
C ALA A 687 -9.98 15.23 33.79
N ILE A 688 -10.76 15.89 34.67
CA ILE A 688 -10.91 15.48 36.08
C ILE A 688 -11.91 14.32 36.15
N GLU A 689 -11.39 13.12 35.90
CA GLU A 689 -12.16 11.87 35.81
C GLU A 689 -11.45 10.74 36.58
N PRO A 690 -12.18 9.77 37.17
CA PRO A 690 -11.57 8.63 37.84
C PRO A 690 -10.74 7.76 36.88
N HIS A 691 -9.63 7.18 37.37
CA HIS A 691 -8.75 6.30 36.57
C HIS A 691 -9.46 5.10 35.94
N GLU A 692 -10.45 4.53 36.63
CA GLU A 692 -11.30 3.42 36.12
C GLU A 692 -12.19 3.84 34.93
N MET A 693 -12.43 5.14 34.76
CA MET A 693 -13.23 5.70 33.67
C MET A 693 -12.38 6.46 32.65
N ASN A 694 -11.07 6.62 32.89
CA ASN A 694 -10.15 7.32 32.02
C ASN A 694 -8.77 6.68 32.10
N HIS A 695 -8.54 5.69 31.23
CA HIS A 695 -7.30 4.93 31.19
C HIS A 695 -6.12 5.77 30.66
N ILE A 696 -6.39 6.79 29.82
CA ILE A 696 -5.37 7.76 29.37
C ILE A 696 -4.78 8.49 30.57
N ARG A 697 -5.65 9.07 31.42
CA ARG A 697 -5.24 9.75 32.64
C ARG A 697 -4.53 8.80 33.61
N LYS A 698 -5.08 7.59 33.81
CA LYS A 698 -4.45 6.54 34.64
C LYS A 698 -2.98 6.32 34.26
N HIS A 699 -2.70 6.11 32.97
CA HIS A 699 -1.34 5.84 32.49
C HIS A 699 -0.45 7.09 32.50
N VAL A 700 -0.99 8.27 32.18
CA VAL A 700 -0.22 9.53 32.25
C VAL A 700 0.18 9.85 33.69
N ASP A 701 -0.75 9.74 34.65
CA ASP A 701 -0.47 9.97 36.07
C ASP A 701 0.57 8.97 36.60
N ALA A 702 0.53 7.71 36.14
CA ALA A 702 1.54 6.70 36.47
C ALA A 702 2.94 7.07 35.93
N ALA A 703 3.05 7.46 34.66
CA ALA A 703 4.32 7.89 34.08
C ALA A 703 4.88 9.15 34.78
N ILE A 704 4.02 10.08 35.21
CA ILE A 704 4.43 11.25 36.00
C ILE A 704 4.95 10.83 37.39
N ALA A 705 4.30 9.87 38.04
CA ALA A 705 4.76 9.31 39.31
C ALA A 705 6.13 8.63 39.18
N GLU A 706 6.47 8.10 38.00
CA GLU A 706 7.80 7.57 37.64
C GLU A 706 8.81 8.66 37.23
N GLY A 707 8.45 9.93 37.34
CA GLY A 707 9.36 11.07 37.13
C GLY A 707 9.37 11.65 35.71
N ARG A 708 8.43 11.27 34.85
CA ARG A 708 8.28 11.87 33.51
C ARG A 708 7.55 13.22 33.60
N ASP A 709 7.94 14.18 32.78
CA ASP A 709 7.16 15.41 32.64
C ASP A 709 5.84 15.15 31.89
N PHE A 710 4.90 16.07 32.00
CA PHE A 710 3.58 15.92 31.38
C PHE A 710 3.66 15.76 29.86
N GLU A 711 4.56 16.49 29.20
CA GLU A 711 4.73 16.43 27.75
C GLU A 711 5.17 15.03 27.30
N SER A 712 6.17 14.46 27.95
CA SER A 712 6.67 13.10 27.71
C SER A 712 5.61 12.05 28.06
N ALA A 713 4.95 12.19 29.22
CA ALA A 713 3.95 11.24 29.71
C ALA A 713 2.73 11.13 28.78
N THR A 714 2.36 12.20 28.07
CA THR A 714 1.27 12.19 27.07
C THR A 714 1.71 11.71 25.68
N SER A 715 2.93 11.21 25.49
CA SER A 715 3.36 10.68 24.20
C SER A 715 2.53 9.45 23.82
N ARG A 716 1.76 9.54 22.73
CA ARG A 716 0.97 8.42 22.17
C ARG A 716 1.17 8.23 20.67
N LEU A 717 1.68 9.22 19.95
CA LEU A 717 1.94 9.16 18.52
C LEU A 717 3.41 8.82 18.28
N PHE A 718 3.69 7.59 17.86
CA PHE A 718 5.04 7.09 17.64
C PHE A 718 5.27 6.81 16.16
N THR A 719 6.51 7.00 15.70
CA THR A 719 6.98 6.63 14.36
C THR A 719 8.51 6.69 14.29
N GLN A 720 9.07 6.67 13.08
CA GLN A 720 10.50 6.79 12.85
C GLN A 720 11.04 8.19 13.14
N ALA A 721 12.35 8.25 13.40
CA ALA A 721 13.09 9.51 13.55
C ALA A 721 12.86 10.45 12.35
N PRO A 722 13.03 11.78 12.51
CA PRO A 722 12.84 12.73 11.42
C PRO A 722 13.67 12.38 10.19
N GLY A 723 13.02 12.38 9.02
CA GLY A 723 13.64 12.06 7.74
C GLY A 723 13.91 10.57 7.48
N ALA A 724 13.56 9.68 8.41
CA ALA A 724 13.67 8.23 8.23
C ALA A 724 12.29 7.59 7.94
N TYR A 725 12.31 6.41 7.30
CA TYR A 725 11.15 5.65 6.83
C TYR A 725 11.32 4.14 7.07
N GLY A 726 10.22 3.39 7.21
CA GLY A 726 10.23 1.93 7.42
C GLY A 726 10.57 1.50 8.86
N SER A 727 10.03 0.35 9.31
CA SER A 727 10.41 -0.21 10.62
C SER A 727 11.70 -1.00 10.54
N GLN A 728 12.16 -1.33 9.32
CA GLN A 728 13.33 -2.15 9.01
C GLN A 728 13.19 -3.62 9.43
N VAL A 729 12.02 -4.02 9.93
CA VAL A 729 11.69 -5.43 10.14
C VAL A 729 11.54 -6.13 8.79
N GLU A 730 10.97 -5.42 7.82
CA GLU A 730 10.86 -5.85 6.42
C GLU A 730 12.23 -6.20 5.83
N GLU A 731 13.25 -5.34 6.01
CA GLU A 731 14.59 -5.57 5.49
C GLU A 731 15.29 -6.74 6.20
N LEU A 732 15.10 -6.89 7.52
CA LEU A 732 15.65 -8.04 8.23
C LEU A 732 15.10 -9.36 7.69
N VAL A 733 13.78 -9.44 7.47
CA VAL A 733 13.14 -10.62 6.88
C VAL A 733 13.62 -10.84 5.45
N GLU A 734 13.65 -9.78 4.65
CA GLU A 734 14.06 -9.81 3.26
C GLU A 734 15.51 -10.27 3.08
N ASP A 735 16.44 -9.77 3.88
CA ASP A 735 17.85 -10.18 3.85
C ASP A 735 18.14 -11.47 4.63
N SER A 736 17.13 -12.08 5.26
CA SER A 736 17.28 -13.21 6.21
C SER A 736 18.25 -12.88 7.37
N ALA A 737 18.44 -11.60 7.68
CA ALA A 737 19.46 -11.08 8.58
C ALA A 737 19.00 -11.02 10.05
N TRP A 738 18.38 -12.10 10.54
CA TRP A 738 17.86 -12.20 11.90
C TRP A 738 17.98 -13.64 12.40
N GLU A 739 18.13 -13.82 13.72
CA GLU A 739 18.25 -15.14 14.35
C GLU A 739 17.02 -15.46 15.23
N SER A 740 16.39 -14.44 15.80
CA SER A 740 15.26 -14.61 16.72
C SER A 740 14.22 -13.50 16.62
N GLU A 741 13.03 -13.75 17.19
CA GLU A 741 11.97 -12.73 17.35
C GLU A 741 12.45 -11.49 18.13
N GLU A 742 13.48 -11.65 18.97
CA GLU A 742 14.07 -10.55 19.73
C GLU A 742 14.80 -9.56 18.82
N ASP A 743 15.41 -10.01 17.73
CA ASP A 743 16.06 -9.11 16.76
C ASP A 743 15.03 -8.22 16.07
N LEU A 744 13.89 -8.82 15.68
CA LEU A 744 12.77 -8.11 15.04
C LEU A 744 12.13 -7.10 15.99
N ASP A 745 11.88 -7.49 17.24
CA ASP A 745 11.37 -6.61 18.31
C ASP A 745 12.33 -5.45 18.60
N ASN A 746 13.62 -5.74 18.78
CA ASN A 746 14.64 -4.73 19.06
C ASN A 746 14.76 -3.73 17.89
N MET A 747 14.73 -4.21 16.65
CA MET A 747 14.71 -3.37 15.47
C MET A 747 13.48 -2.47 15.46
N PHE A 748 12.28 -3.03 15.65
CA PHE A 748 11.04 -2.28 15.67
C PHE A 748 11.05 -1.16 16.71
N ILE A 749 11.40 -1.46 17.98
CA ILE A 749 11.43 -0.47 19.06
C ILE A 749 12.47 0.62 18.80
N LYS A 750 13.66 0.23 18.36
CA LYS A 750 14.73 1.19 18.04
C LYS A 750 14.30 2.15 16.93
N ARG A 751 13.57 1.63 15.94
CA ARG A 751 13.14 2.38 14.76
C ARG A 751 11.88 3.21 15.00
N THR A 752 10.99 2.82 15.91
CA THR A 752 9.67 3.45 16.11
C THR A 752 9.54 4.25 17.41
N GLY A 753 10.59 4.30 18.24
CA GLY A 753 10.59 4.97 19.54
C GLY A 753 10.58 6.51 19.55
N PHE A 754 10.15 7.17 18.47
CA PHE A 754 10.16 8.63 18.35
C PHE A 754 8.74 9.21 18.35
N ALA A 755 8.48 10.11 19.30
CA ALA A 755 7.17 10.70 19.51
C ALA A 755 6.98 12.01 18.70
N TYR A 756 5.74 12.23 18.26
CA TYR A 756 5.35 13.42 17.50
C TYR A 756 4.07 14.07 18.06
N GLY A 757 3.82 15.30 17.61
CA GLY A 757 2.64 16.10 17.91
C GLY A 757 2.90 17.22 18.91
N GLY A 758 2.28 18.37 18.68
CA GLY A 758 2.46 19.55 19.51
C GLY A 758 3.91 20.08 19.39
N ASN A 759 4.65 20.07 20.50
CA ASN A 759 6.03 20.54 20.52
C ASN A 759 7.06 19.44 20.22
N ARG A 760 6.61 18.20 20.00
CA ARG A 760 7.49 17.06 19.72
C ARG A 760 7.70 16.89 18.22
N TYR A 761 8.97 16.89 17.82
CA TYR A 761 9.39 16.77 16.41
C TYR A 761 10.28 15.54 16.22
N GLY A 762 9.82 14.40 16.72
CA GLY A 762 10.58 13.15 16.71
C GLY A 762 11.51 13.02 17.93
N ASP A 763 11.00 13.38 19.10
CA ASP A 763 11.72 13.21 20.36
C ASP A 763 11.75 11.73 20.73
N GLN A 764 12.92 11.23 21.14
CA GLN A 764 13.04 9.82 21.51
C GLN A 764 12.35 9.56 22.86
N GLN A 765 11.29 8.75 22.84
CA GLN A 765 10.42 8.44 23.98
C GLN A 765 10.26 6.93 24.16
N THR A 766 11.38 6.19 24.02
CA THR A 766 11.41 4.73 24.01
C THR A 766 10.84 4.10 25.28
N ASP A 767 11.08 4.70 26.45
CA ASP A 767 10.57 4.17 27.72
C ASP A 767 9.04 4.31 27.83
N ILE A 768 8.49 5.44 27.36
CA ILE A 768 7.03 5.65 27.30
C ILE A 768 6.40 4.64 26.32
N LEU A 769 7.01 4.42 25.15
CA LEU A 769 6.56 3.41 24.19
C LEU A 769 6.52 2.03 24.84
N LYS A 770 7.59 1.61 25.52
CA LYS A 770 7.65 0.31 26.21
C LYS A 770 6.59 0.19 27.31
N GLY A 771 6.35 1.27 28.06
CA GLY A 771 5.29 1.33 29.07
C GLY A 771 3.91 1.10 28.45
N LEU A 772 3.59 1.78 27.35
CA LEU A 772 2.32 1.59 26.64
C LEU A 772 2.16 0.19 26.07
N LEU A 773 3.21 -0.37 25.46
CA LEU A 773 3.19 -1.73 24.93
C LEU A 773 2.83 -2.77 26.00
N SER A 774 3.17 -2.52 27.27
CA SER A 774 2.84 -3.42 28.38
C SER A 774 1.35 -3.42 28.75
N THR A 775 0.57 -2.42 28.30
CA THR A 775 -0.87 -2.27 28.57
C THR A 775 -1.75 -2.51 27.33
N VAL A 776 -1.15 -2.75 26.15
CA VAL A 776 -1.88 -2.98 24.90
C VAL A 776 -2.63 -4.31 24.94
N ASP A 777 -3.95 -4.26 24.85
CA ASP A 777 -4.82 -5.44 24.78
C ASP A 777 -5.04 -5.93 23.34
N ARG A 778 -5.05 -4.99 22.40
CA ARG A 778 -5.34 -5.26 21.00
C ARG A 778 -4.59 -4.29 20.10
N VAL A 779 -4.01 -4.81 19.04
CA VAL A 779 -3.49 -4.06 17.90
C VAL A 779 -4.55 -4.07 16.80
N VAL A 780 -4.80 -2.92 16.20
CA VAL A 780 -5.80 -2.75 15.15
C VAL A 780 -5.19 -2.00 13.99
N GLN A 781 -5.40 -2.52 12.78
CA GLN A 781 -5.02 -1.85 11.54
C GLN A 781 -6.15 -1.94 10.51
N GLN A 782 -6.38 -0.85 9.79
CA GLN A 782 -7.30 -0.85 8.66
C GLN A 782 -6.58 -1.39 7.41
N VAL A 783 -7.25 -2.31 6.70
CA VAL A 783 -6.78 -2.80 5.40
C VAL A 783 -7.08 -1.72 4.36
N ASP A 784 -6.05 -1.43 3.57
CA ASP A 784 -6.03 -0.37 2.57
C ASP A 784 -7.09 -0.57 1.48
N SER A 785 -7.01 -1.70 0.75
CA SER A 785 -7.87 -2.03 -0.38
C SER A 785 -7.81 -3.52 -0.74
N ALA A 786 -8.54 -3.93 -1.78
CA ALA A 786 -8.59 -5.33 -2.23
C ALA A 786 -7.28 -5.79 -2.92
N GLU A 787 -6.60 -4.87 -3.59
CA GLU A 787 -5.33 -5.09 -4.30
C GLU A 787 -4.10 -5.03 -3.39
N PHE A 788 -4.22 -4.42 -2.19
CA PHE A 788 -3.21 -4.43 -1.13
C PHE A 788 -3.78 -5.02 0.17
N GLY A 789 -4.12 -6.30 0.10
CA GLY A 789 -4.45 -7.14 1.25
C GLY A 789 -3.23 -7.39 2.14
N ILE A 790 -3.47 -8.01 3.29
CA ILE A 790 -2.45 -8.11 4.35
C ILE A 790 -1.27 -9.01 3.98
N SER A 791 -1.44 -9.91 3.01
CA SER A 791 -0.37 -10.77 2.46
C SER A 791 0.26 -10.17 1.19
N ASP A 792 -0.20 -9.01 0.72
CA ASP A 792 0.21 -8.48 -0.58
C ASP A 792 1.45 -7.59 -0.54
N ILE A 793 1.76 -7.03 0.63
CA ILE A 793 2.90 -6.13 0.85
C ILE A 793 3.57 -6.42 2.20
N ASP A 794 4.86 -6.14 2.27
CA ASP A 794 5.71 -6.27 3.45
C ASP A 794 5.29 -5.38 4.63
N ARG A 795 4.62 -4.26 4.34
CA ARG A 795 4.32 -3.22 5.33
C ARG A 795 3.38 -3.69 6.45
N TYR A 796 2.48 -4.64 6.20
CA TYR A 796 1.55 -5.07 7.26
C TYR A 796 2.25 -5.88 8.37
N PHE A 797 3.02 -6.91 8.03
CA PHE A 797 3.73 -7.69 9.04
C PHE A 797 4.81 -6.84 9.73
N SER A 798 5.52 -6.00 8.98
CA SER A 798 6.59 -5.14 9.54
C SER A 798 6.07 -3.96 10.36
N SER A 799 4.76 -3.64 10.30
CA SER A 799 4.12 -2.62 11.12
C SER A 799 3.27 -3.21 12.23
N SER A 800 2.02 -3.61 11.97
CA SER A 800 1.11 -4.10 13.01
C SER A 800 1.49 -5.48 13.53
N GLY A 801 2.07 -6.35 12.69
CA GLY A 801 2.62 -7.63 13.13
C GLY A 801 3.78 -7.44 14.12
N ALA A 802 4.78 -6.63 13.75
CA ALA A 802 5.90 -6.29 14.61
C ALA A 802 5.48 -5.50 15.87
N LEU A 803 4.45 -4.66 15.77
CA LEU A 803 3.85 -3.95 16.91
C LEU A 803 3.18 -4.94 17.88
N GLN A 804 2.45 -5.93 17.35
CA GLN A 804 1.86 -6.99 18.16
C GLN A 804 2.95 -7.84 18.82
N LEU A 805 3.98 -8.27 18.09
CA LEU A 805 5.15 -8.96 18.64
C LEU A 805 5.76 -8.16 19.81
N SER A 806 5.95 -6.85 19.61
CA SER A 806 6.47 -5.94 20.62
C SER A 806 5.56 -5.85 21.84
N ALA A 807 4.23 -5.81 21.65
CA ALA A 807 3.27 -5.81 22.75
C ALA A 807 3.28 -7.15 23.52
N ARG A 808 3.22 -8.29 22.82
CA ARG A 808 3.22 -9.65 23.42
C ARG A 808 4.45 -9.90 24.29
N ARG A 809 5.62 -9.41 23.88
CA ARG A 809 6.88 -9.55 24.64
C ARG A 809 6.91 -8.74 25.94
N ARG A 810 6.06 -7.73 26.10
CA ARG A 810 6.07 -6.80 27.25
C ARG A 810 4.80 -6.84 28.09
N ASN A 811 3.70 -7.26 27.50
CA ASN A 811 2.41 -7.36 28.18
C ASN A 811 2.35 -8.70 28.95
N PRO A 812 2.00 -8.71 30.25
CA PRO A 812 1.80 -9.94 31.02
C PRO A 812 0.78 -10.91 30.40
N LYS A 813 -0.12 -10.41 29.56
CA LYS A 813 -1.09 -11.22 28.80
C LYS A 813 -0.44 -12.08 27.71
N GLY A 814 0.81 -11.80 27.31
CA GLY A 814 1.55 -12.57 26.32
C GLY A 814 0.80 -12.69 24.99
N ASP A 815 0.65 -13.91 24.49
CA ASP A 815 -0.06 -14.23 23.23
C ASP A 815 -1.57 -13.91 23.25
N ASN A 816 -2.14 -13.47 24.37
CA ASN A 816 -3.52 -12.98 24.41
C ASN A 816 -3.68 -11.57 23.82
N VAL A 817 -2.59 -10.84 23.54
CA VAL A 817 -2.67 -9.57 22.80
C VAL A 817 -3.08 -9.85 21.35
N LYS A 818 -4.30 -9.44 20.99
CA LYS A 818 -4.88 -9.74 19.67
C LYS A 818 -4.41 -8.75 18.61
N LEU A 819 -4.34 -9.20 17.35
CA LEU A 819 -4.15 -8.36 16.17
C LEU A 819 -5.37 -8.47 15.27
N ASN A 820 -5.98 -7.33 14.95
CA ASN A 820 -7.18 -7.24 14.15
C ASN A 820 -7.04 -6.38 12.92
N TYR A 821 -7.71 -6.85 11.87
CA TYR A 821 -7.82 -6.16 10.61
C TYR A 821 -9.23 -5.69 10.36
N VAL A 822 -9.32 -4.41 9.99
CA VAL A 822 -10.57 -3.75 9.66
C VAL A 822 -10.67 -3.59 8.15
N GLU A 823 -11.62 -4.24 7.50
CA GLU A 823 -11.90 -4.07 6.06
C GLU A 823 -13.19 -3.30 5.85
N THR A 824 -13.15 -2.23 5.06
CA THR A 824 -14.29 -1.34 4.79
C THR A 824 -14.38 -0.89 3.32
N PHE A 825 -13.56 -1.48 2.45
CA PHE A 825 -13.59 -1.19 1.00
C PHE A 825 -14.71 -1.95 0.27
N THR A 826 -15.34 -2.93 0.92
CA THR A 826 -16.59 -3.55 0.46
C THR A 826 -17.78 -3.00 1.24
N ALA A 827 -19.00 -3.41 0.87
CA ALA A 827 -20.20 -3.01 1.60
C ALA A 827 -20.23 -3.57 3.04
N ASP A 828 -19.45 -4.63 3.29
CA ASP A 828 -19.33 -5.29 4.57
C ASP A 828 -18.20 -4.64 5.37
N VAL A 829 -18.52 -4.18 6.59
CA VAL A 829 -17.49 -3.77 7.56
C VAL A 829 -17.05 -5.02 8.32
N LYS A 830 -15.79 -5.40 8.13
CA LYS A 830 -15.22 -6.62 8.71
C LYS A 830 -14.18 -6.26 9.76
N VAL A 831 -14.20 -6.96 10.90
CA VAL A 831 -13.19 -6.87 11.95
C VAL A 831 -12.75 -8.28 12.31
N ASP A 832 -11.72 -8.78 11.62
CA ASP A 832 -11.24 -10.15 11.76
C ASP A 832 -9.92 -10.20 12.53
N ASP A 833 -9.58 -11.37 13.08
CA ASP A 833 -8.22 -11.62 13.58
C ASP A 833 -7.25 -11.83 12.43
N ALA A 834 -5.98 -11.52 12.65
CA ALA A 834 -4.92 -11.73 11.67
C ALA A 834 -4.86 -13.17 11.14
N ASP A 835 -4.98 -14.18 12.01
CA ASP A 835 -4.95 -15.60 11.63
C ASP A 835 -6.02 -15.92 10.57
N LYS A 836 -7.28 -15.60 10.86
CA LYS A 836 -8.39 -15.77 9.92
C LYS A 836 -8.16 -14.99 8.62
N ALA A 837 -7.71 -13.74 8.72
CA ALA A 837 -7.48 -12.90 7.54
C ALA A 837 -6.37 -13.48 6.64
N LEU A 838 -5.27 -13.99 7.23
CA LEU A 838 -4.16 -14.62 6.50
C LEU A 838 -4.60 -15.89 5.79
N LYS A 839 -5.36 -16.76 6.46
CA LYS A 839 -5.93 -17.98 5.86
C LYS A 839 -6.79 -17.67 4.63
N VAL A 840 -7.67 -16.67 4.74
CA VAL A 840 -8.47 -16.18 3.59
C VAL A 840 -7.58 -15.67 2.46
N GLU A 841 -6.53 -14.92 2.78
CA GLU A 841 -5.56 -14.42 1.79
C GLU A 841 -4.82 -15.56 1.07
N PHE A 842 -4.30 -16.56 1.80
CA PHE A 842 -3.59 -17.69 1.20
C PHE A 842 -4.50 -18.54 0.31
N ARG A 843 -5.73 -18.84 0.77
CA ARG A 843 -6.73 -19.59 -0.01
C ARG A 843 -7.20 -18.82 -1.24
N SER A 844 -7.37 -17.51 -1.15
CA SER A 844 -7.94 -16.72 -2.25
C SER A 844 -6.90 -16.30 -3.29
N LYS A 845 -5.61 -16.26 -2.93
CA LYS A 845 -4.50 -15.84 -3.80
C LYS A 845 -3.43 -16.91 -3.95
N LEU A 846 -2.48 -17.01 -3.00
CA LEU A 846 -1.28 -17.83 -3.14
C LEU A 846 -1.57 -19.30 -3.54
N LEU A 847 -2.61 -19.91 -2.99
CA LEU A 847 -2.99 -21.30 -3.29
C LEU A 847 -4.10 -21.43 -4.33
N ASN A 848 -4.61 -20.31 -4.84
CA ASN A 848 -5.72 -20.28 -5.79
C ASN A 848 -5.21 -20.34 -7.24
N PRO A 849 -5.53 -21.39 -8.00
CA PRO A 849 -5.13 -21.49 -9.40
C PRO A 849 -5.64 -20.35 -10.26
N LYS A 850 -6.80 -19.77 -9.95
CA LYS A 850 -7.29 -18.60 -10.67
C LYS A 850 -6.34 -17.41 -10.57
N TRP A 851 -5.68 -17.25 -9.42
CA TRP A 851 -4.74 -16.16 -9.17
C TRP A 851 -3.36 -16.46 -9.75
N PHE A 852 -2.74 -17.59 -9.40
CA PHE A 852 -1.37 -17.83 -9.83
C PHE A 852 -1.24 -18.13 -11.32
N GLU A 853 -2.24 -18.73 -11.97
CA GLU A 853 -2.19 -18.96 -13.42
C GLU A 853 -2.22 -17.64 -14.20
N THR A 854 -3.07 -16.71 -13.77
CA THR A 854 -3.20 -15.39 -14.41
C THR A 854 -2.01 -14.47 -14.11
N MET A 855 -1.35 -14.66 -12.96
CA MET A 855 -0.04 -14.05 -12.71
C MET A 855 1.03 -14.63 -13.63
N LEU A 856 1.12 -15.95 -13.80
CA LEU A 856 2.10 -16.56 -14.71
C LEU A 856 1.93 -16.13 -16.17
N GLU A 857 0.71 -15.80 -16.61
CA GLU A 857 0.46 -15.19 -17.93
C GLU A 857 1.13 -13.81 -18.10
N GLN A 858 1.46 -13.13 -16.99
CA GLN A 858 2.22 -11.86 -17.00
C GLN A 858 3.75 -12.05 -17.07
N GLY A 859 4.22 -13.29 -17.22
CA GLY A 859 5.63 -13.59 -17.42
C GLY A 859 6.49 -13.17 -16.22
N HIS A 860 7.55 -12.40 -16.47
CA HIS A 860 8.53 -12.00 -15.46
C HIS A 860 7.89 -11.34 -14.23
N SER A 861 7.09 -10.29 -14.46
CA SER A 861 6.47 -9.48 -13.41
C SER A 861 5.50 -10.30 -12.55
N GLY A 862 4.74 -11.21 -13.15
CA GLY A 862 3.82 -12.06 -12.40
C GLY A 862 4.52 -13.16 -11.59
N ALA A 863 5.61 -13.73 -12.10
CA ALA A 863 6.45 -14.64 -11.32
C ALA A 863 7.12 -13.93 -10.13
N THR A 864 7.49 -12.66 -10.29
CA THR A 864 7.96 -11.81 -9.18
C THR A 864 6.88 -11.64 -8.11
N GLU A 865 5.63 -11.35 -8.48
CA GLU A 865 4.53 -11.22 -7.51
C GLU A 865 4.28 -12.53 -6.75
N ILE A 866 4.33 -13.69 -7.42
CA ILE A 866 4.25 -14.99 -6.76
C ILE A 866 5.39 -15.14 -5.75
N SER A 867 6.63 -14.85 -6.15
CA SER A 867 7.80 -14.96 -5.28
C SER A 867 7.72 -14.04 -4.05
N ASN A 868 7.20 -12.81 -4.21
CA ASN A 868 6.97 -11.88 -3.11
C ASN A 868 6.07 -12.48 -2.02
N ARG A 869 5.02 -13.22 -2.40
CA ARG A 869 4.09 -13.85 -1.44
C ARG A 869 4.78 -14.84 -0.52
N PHE A 870 5.85 -15.52 -0.96
CA PHE A 870 6.62 -16.42 -0.11
C PHE A 870 7.46 -15.67 0.94
N THR A 871 8.09 -14.55 0.54
CA THR A 871 8.80 -13.69 1.49
C THR A 871 7.85 -13.09 2.53
N TYR A 872 6.65 -12.67 2.11
CA TYR A 872 5.66 -12.10 3.03
C TYR A 872 5.01 -13.15 3.93
N MET A 873 4.79 -14.37 3.43
CA MET A 873 4.37 -15.51 4.24
C MET A 873 5.39 -15.80 5.36
N LEU A 874 6.68 -15.85 5.04
CA LEU A 874 7.75 -15.99 6.03
C LEU A 874 7.75 -14.82 7.04
N GLY A 875 7.62 -13.58 6.58
CA GLY A 875 7.60 -12.40 7.44
C GLY A 875 6.40 -12.36 8.39
N TRP A 876 5.24 -12.83 7.93
CA TRP A 876 4.07 -13.02 8.76
C TRP A 876 4.33 -14.03 9.86
N ASP A 877 4.84 -15.20 9.50
CA ASP A 877 5.09 -16.25 10.49
C ASP A 877 6.17 -15.83 11.51
N ALA A 878 7.18 -15.06 11.06
CA ALA A 878 8.22 -14.50 11.93
C ALA A 878 7.69 -13.56 13.02
N VAL A 879 6.59 -12.84 12.78
CA VAL A 879 6.06 -11.86 13.74
C VAL A 879 4.75 -12.30 14.42
N THR A 880 4.09 -13.36 13.95
CA THR A 880 2.84 -13.86 14.55
C THR A 880 2.85 -15.33 14.95
N LYS A 881 3.69 -16.19 14.33
CA LYS A 881 3.58 -17.67 14.36
C LYS A 881 2.21 -18.15 13.88
N GLY A 882 1.67 -17.47 12.88
CA GLY A 882 0.29 -17.59 12.42
C GLY A 882 0.13 -18.20 11.04
N VAL A 883 1.16 -18.84 10.48
CA VAL A 883 1.05 -19.58 9.22
C VAL A 883 1.07 -21.08 9.51
N ASP A 884 -0.02 -21.77 9.20
CA ASP A 884 -0.11 -23.21 9.45
C ASP A 884 0.80 -24.02 8.49
N ASP A 885 1.29 -25.18 8.97
CA ASP A 885 2.13 -26.11 8.20
C ASP A 885 1.49 -26.53 6.86
N TRP A 886 0.15 -26.67 6.82
CA TRP A 886 -0.56 -27.07 5.60
C TRP A 886 -0.44 -26.01 4.49
N VAL A 887 -0.30 -24.73 4.85
CA VAL A 887 -0.13 -23.63 3.88
C VAL A 887 1.21 -23.78 3.18
N TYR A 888 2.29 -23.97 3.94
CA TYR A 888 3.62 -24.22 3.39
C TYR A 888 3.66 -25.50 2.55
N LYS A 889 3.03 -26.58 3.03
CA LYS A 889 2.95 -27.85 2.31
C LYS A 889 2.24 -27.71 0.97
N GLU A 890 1.03 -27.13 0.94
CA GLU A 890 0.29 -26.92 -0.32
C GLU A 890 1.04 -25.98 -1.27
N ALA A 891 1.74 -24.97 -0.74
CA ALA A 891 2.58 -24.08 -1.54
C ALA A 891 3.78 -24.82 -2.15
N ALA A 892 4.49 -25.65 -1.38
CA ALA A 892 5.60 -26.46 -1.87
C ALA A 892 5.14 -27.44 -2.96
N GLU A 893 4.03 -28.13 -2.72
CA GLU A 893 3.41 -29.06 -3.67
C GLU A 893 3.04 -28.37 -4.99
N THR A 894 2.43 -27.18 -4.90
CA THR A 894 1.94 -26.42 -6.06
C THR A 894 3.09 -25.83 -6.88
N TYR A 895 4.06 -25.17 -6.23
CA TYR A 895 5.03 -24.33 -6.93
C TYR A 895 6.37 -25.00 -7.21
N ALA A 896 6.82 -25.95 -6.37
CA ALA A 896 8.13 -26.57 -6.50
C ALA A 896 8.07 -28.06 -6.88
N MET A 897 7.11 -28.81 -6.32
CA MET A 897 7.02 -30.26 -6.55
C MET A 897 6.32 -30.63 -7.86
N ASP A 898 5.38 -29.82 -8.35
CA ASP A 898 4.85 -29.98 -9.71
C ASP A 898 5.93 -29.62 -10.75
N PRO A 899 6.43 -30.60 -11.53
CA PRO A 899 7.48 -30.33 -12.52
C PRO A 899 7.05 -29.34 -13.60
N LYS A 900 5.77 -29.31 -13.97
CA LYS A 900 5.25 -28.38 -14.99
C LYS A 900 5.22 -26.96 -14.47
N MET A 901 4.77 -26.76 -13.23
CA MET A 901 4.78 -25.45 -12.60
C MET A 901 6.21 -24.92 -12.45
N ARG A 902 7.11 -25.78 -11.95
CA ARG A 902 8.54 -25.47 -11.82
C ARG A 902 9.16 -25.02 -13.14
N GLU A 903 8.97 -25.78 -14.22
CA GLU A 903 9.52 -25.45 -15.54
C GLU A 903 9.00 -24.10 -16.04
N ARG A 904 7.71 -23.81 -15.86
CA ARG A 904 7.10 -22.53 -16.26
C ARG A 904 7.71 -21.36 -15.49
N LEU A 905 7.82 -21.46 -14.17
CA LEU A 905 8.42 -20.43 -13.33
C LEU A 905 9.90 -20.18 -13.68
N MET A 906 10.68 -21.27 -13.81
CA MET A 906 12.08 -21.18 -14.20
C MET A 906 12.27 -20.53 -15.57
N LYS A 907 11.37 -20.79 -16.52
CA LYS A 907 11.45 -20.19 -17.86
C LYS A 907 11.22 -18.69 -17.85
N VAL A 908 10.30 -18.19 -17.05
CA VAL A 908 9.93 -16.76 -17.05
C VAL A 908 10.77 -15.94 -16.06
N ASN A 909 11.19 -16.53 -14.94
CA ASN A 909 11.96 -15.84 -13.90
C ASN A 909 12.67 -16.85 -12.95
N PRO A 910 13.89 -17.33 -13.30
CA PRO A 910 14.59 -18.32 -12.49
C PRO A 910 15.05 -17.77 -11.12
N LYS A 911 15.37 -16.47 -11.03
CA LYS A 911 15.75 -15.82 -9.76
C LYS A 911 14.56 -15.73 -8.79
N ALA A 912 13.36 -15.43 -9.29
CA ALA A 912 12.14 -15.44 -8.48
C ALA A 912 11.82 -16.87 -7.98
N PHE A 913 12.02 -17.89 -8.81
CA PHE A 913 11.85 -19.28 -8.41
C PHE A 913 12.89 -19.74 -7.36
N LYS A 914 14.15 -19.31 -7.49
CA LYS A 914 15.18 -19.53 -6.46
C LYS A 914 14.74 -18.95 -5.11
N ASN A 915 14.18 -17.74 -5.09
CA ASN A 915 13.65 -17.15 -3.85
C ASN A 915 12.46 -17.97 -3.28
N ILE A 916 11.54 -18.45 -4.11
CA ILE A 916 10.41 -19.30 -3.66
C ILE A 916 10.93 -20.53 -2.88
N VAL A 917 11.87 -21.27 -3.46
CA VAL A 917 12.45 -22.47 -2.84
C VAL A 917 13.27 -22.09 -1.60
N GLY A 918 14.09 -21.04 -1.70
CA GLY A 918 14.91 -20.54 -0.59
C GLY A 918 14.09 -20.16 0.64
N ARG A 919 12.94 -19.48 0.47
CA ARG A 919 12.06 -19.08 1.59
C ARG A 919 11.38 -20.26 2.28
N MET A 920 11.04 -21.32 1.54
CA MET A 920 10.50 -22.55 2.13
C MET A 920 11.57 -23.29 2.93
N LEU A 921 12.80 -23.39 2.40
CA LEU A 921 13.93 -23.96 3.12
C LEU A 921 14.28 -23.14 4.38
N GLU A 922 14.22 -21.81 4.29
CA GLU A 922 14.42 -20.91 5.42
C GLU A 922 13.35 -21.11 6.50
N ALA A 923 12.06 -21.18 6.13
CA ALA A 923 10.98 -21.45 7.07
C ALA A 923 11.19 -22.78 7.80
N SER A 924 11.56 -23.84 7.08
CA SER A 924 11.85 -25.14 7.71
C SER A 924 13.08 -25.06 8.63
N GLY A 925 14.17 -24.45 8.18
CA GLY A 925 15.41 -24.30 8.97
C GLY A 925 15.24 -23.45 10.24
N ARG A 926 14.24 -22.57 10.27
CA ARG A 926 13.87 -21.75 11.44
C ARG A 926 12.81 -22.39 12.33
N GLY A 927 12.31 -23.58 12.00
CA GLY A 927 11.27 -24.29 12.76
C GLY A 927 9.87 -23.68 12.62
N MET A 928 9.64 -22.87 11.59
CA MET A 928 8.35 -22.30 11.23
C MET A 928 7.46 -23.28 10.48
N TRP A 929 8.10 -24.14 9.67
CA TRP A 929 7.43 -25.17 8.90
C TRP A 929 7.97 -26.56 9.25
N ASN A 930 7.11 -27.39 9.82
CA ASN A 930 7.40 -28.79 10.11
C ASN A 930 7.11 -29.67 8.88
N ALA A 931 8.02 -29.65 7.92
CA ALA A 931 7.92 -30.37 6.66
C ALA A 931 8.28 -31.86 6.77
N ASP A 932 7.70 -32.67 5.87
CA ASP A 932 8.14 -34.05 5.64
C ASP A 932 9.62 -34.07 5.18
N PRO A 933 10.51 -34.90 5.75
CA PRO A 933 11.95 -34.90 5.42
C PRO A 933 12.24 -35.07 3.93
N ASP A 934 11.52 -35.95 3.25
CA ASP A 934 11.63 -36.20 1.80
C ASP A 934 11.32 -34.93 0.99
N MET A 935 10.39 -34.10 1.47
CA MET A 935 10.05 -32.83 0.82
C MET A 935 11.20 -31.83 0.94
N ILE A 936 11.86 -31.76 2.09
CA ILE A 936 13.02 -30.88 2.31
C ILE A 936 14.22 -31.32 1.48
N GLU A 937 14.52 -32.62 1.46
CA GLU A 937 15.58 -33.17 0.59
C GLU A 937 15.31 -32.78 -0.87
N LYS A 938 14.04 -32.91 -1.31
CA LYS A 938 13.69 -32.53 -2.68
C LYS A 938 13.82 -31.03 -2.96
N LEU A 939 13.45 -30.17 -2.01
CA LEU A 939 13.64 -28.73 -2.14
C LEU A 939 15.13 -28.36 -2.20
N GLN A 940 15.99 -29.04 -1.43
CA GLN A 940 17.44 -28.84 -1.45
C GLN A 940 18.05 -29.25 -2.80
N GLU A 941 17.63 -30.40 -3.36
CA GLU A 941 18.03 -30.81 -4.72
C GLU A 941 17.64 -29.76 -5.77
N ILE A 942 16.39 -29.28 -5.71
CA ILE A 942 15.90 -28.24 -6.63
C ILE A 942 16.72 -26.96 -6.47
N TYR A 943 16.99 -26.55 -5.23
CA TYR A 943 17.77 -25.35 -4.96
C TYR A 943 19.19 -25.47 -5.52
N SER A 944 19.86 -26.60 -5.31
CA SER A 944 21.21 -26.86 -5.85
C SER A 944 21.24 -26.82 -7.38
N ASP A 945 20.30 -27.49 -8.06
CA ASP A 945 20.20 -27.47 -9.54
C ASP A 945 19.95 -26.05 -10.07
N LEU A 946 19.25 -25.20 -9.32
CA LEU A 946 19.07 -23.80 -9.68
C LEU A 946 20.34 -22.97 -9.52
N GLU A 947 21.15 -23.21 -8.48
CA GLU A 947 22.42 -22.52 -8.29
C GLU A 947 23.39 -22.86 -9.43
N ASP A 948 23.55 -24.15 -9.74
CA ASP A 948 24.42 -24.60 -10.84
C ASP A 948 24.05 -23.92 -12.17
N ARG A 949 22.74 -23.86 -12.49
CA ARG A 949 22.24 -23.22 -13.71
C ARG A 949 22.44 -21.70 -13.73
N LEU A 950 22.24 -21.03 -12.60
CA LEU A 950 22.38 -19.58 -12.50
C LEU A 950 23.84 -19.15 -12.49
N GLU A 951 24.75 -19.98 -11.98
CA GLU A 951 26.20 -19.78 -12.00
C GLU A 951 26.85 -20.23 -13.32
N GLY A 952 26.09 -20.82 -14.24
CA GLY A 952 26.57 -21.24 -15.56
C GLY A 952 27.42 -22.51 -15.53
N ILE A 953 27.28 -23.34 -14.49
CA ILE A 953 27.92 -24.66 -14.40
C ILE A 953 27.06 -25.64 -15.21
N GLU A 954 27.50 -26.01 -16.42
CA GLU A 954 26.88 -27.11 -17.17
C GLU A 954 27.18 -28.45 -16.48
N LEU A 955 26.13 -29.21 -16.14
CA LEU A 955 26.21 -30.62 -15.69
C LEU A 955 26.40 -31.59 -16.86
#